data_AF-A0A5T5WS09-F1
#
_entry.id   AF-A0A5T5WS09-F1
#
_cell.length_a   1.000
_cell.length_b   1.000
_cell.length_c   1.000
_cell.angle_alpha   90.00
_cell.angle_beta   90.00
_cell.angle_gamma   90.00
#
_symmetry.space_group_name_H-M   'P 1'
#
loop_
_entity.id
_entity.type
_entity.pdbx_description
1 polymer ?
#
loop_
_entity_poly.entity_id
_entity_poly.type
_entity_poly.pdbx_seq_one_letter_code
_entity_poly.pdbx_strand_id
1 'polypeptide(L)'
;SHPSISSLQVSNSTLTTNNALTLNGTTETTTGVKVTGSTLSAATLNVNGVAHVQGTGFSLATSQLLGGLADLTNVSLSSAGSAAGAQNVLDNSIVNDANRDTLLAKRIENMTTVDMAGNAIFDDSAKSDKGWTQDYTLADLPNHGWVFNNTSVTAGGDVSLKGAGFTNSVVTITNGNLSIDNGGPAPLTGTTLTVDGGVNVHAGAGSIDLKNGNISAKGNITLKADAGSIAISGKNASVKANITSTEGGVNLVSMQAINITNANFLADKDISLNVASEVMGTLGIGNASFTSQSGDVDLFLDTKKINPIITTVDSQYGGLIFSGENSFEAKNINISALSSKDARGFSLLFESGAILNLKGETHINASNESNGTRSNEAGLGSRYRRTQINVSDGDLYITASALSGSAILSLAATGQWADAGFEFVLNNSNLYIDANSKFWNGITLGGYGGSTYANGLTFKGNGNVSVHGQGALGGIILSRLYTGELDGNVQLTGVGGSAAGIDASLNTVFQGGVSLSGSSADDVGVLLSFGPGIQEHNMNLNGSNVAGSSENGSAGILIKGKNISFTNGTLTGTATSGNGSGVVLTGGGNYTLDGASITGTAADGSGIAVNGTLTVNNGTVVKGLATGGGNGVTVSGDLVTDSGDGISITGTAFSGDGVKVDGDTTLTNAMLNGRADSGNGVNIAGNLTTDSSTQVSGHAASGTGVNLGAALTGASVKGSSDTGTGVQLADNAVVTEAVLNGSSTSGDGVAVTGSVTLDDT
;
A
#
# COMPACT_ATOMS: atom_id res chain seq x y z
N SER A 1 -22.50 0.88 -42.76
CA SER A 1 -21.18 1.53 -42.95
C SER A 1 -20.10 0.50 -42.69
N HIS A 2 -19.11 0.37 -43.58
CA HIS A 2 -17.93 -0.45 -43.29
C HIS A 2 -16.99 0.42 -42.45
N PRO A 3 -16.56 0.01 -41.23
CA PRO A 3 -15.87 0.87 -40.26
C PRO A 3 -14.46 1.32 -40.67
N SER A 4 -14.02 1.03 -41.89
CA SER A 4 -12.66 1.23 -42.39
C SER A 4 -12.57 2.00 -43.71
N ILE A 5 -13.67 2.55 -44.22
CA ILE A 5 -13.68 3.28 -45.50
C ILE A 5 -14.16 4.71 -45.25
N SER A 6 -13.47 5.70 -45.82
CA SER A 6 -13.99 7.09 -45.88
C SER A 6 -15.25 7.11 -46.74
N SER A 7 -16.23 7.94 -46.40
CA SER A 7 -17.52 7.90 -47.11
C SER A 7 -17.46 8.50 -48.52
N LEU A 8 -16.66 9.55 -48.72
CA LEU A 8 -16.24 10.04 -50.02
C LEU A 8 -14.71 10.19 -50.03
N GLN A 9 -14.04 9.49 -50.95
CA GLN A 9 -12.60 9.58 -51.13
C GLN A 9 -12.26 10.00 -52.56
N VAL A 10 -11.53 11.10 -52.70
CA VAL A 10 -10.93 11.58 -53.95
C VAL A 10 -9.42 11.44 -53.83
N SER A 11 -8.81 10.66 -54.73
CA SER A 11 -7.38 10.35 -54.65
C SER A 11 -6.73 10.46 -56.02
N ASN A 12 -5.59 11.15 -56.12
CA ASN A 12 -4.79 11.29 -57.34
C ASN A 12 -5.60 11.71 -58.57
N SER A 13 -6.54 12.64 -58.38
CA SER A 13 -7.53 13.03 -59.40
C SER A 13 -7.47 14.52 -59.72
N THR A 14 -7.87 14.89 -60.94
CA THR A 14 -8.07 16.29 -61.34
C THR A 14 -9.56 16.55 -61.57
N LEU A 15 -10.15 17.45 -60.79
CA LEU A 15 -11.54 17.86 -60.90
C LEU A 15 -11.60 19.32 -61.33
N THR A 16 -12.14 19.58 -62.52
CA THR A 16 -12.25 20.92 -63.09
C THR A 16 -13.67 21.21 -63.54
N THR A 17 -14.21 22.35 -63.11
CA THR A 17 -15.53 22.85 -63.52
C THR A 17 -15.52 24.37 -63.53
N ASN A 18 -16.39 25.00 -64.31
CA ASN A 18 -16.59 26.47 -64.27
C ASN A 18 -17.69 26.88 -63.26
N ASN A 19 -18.33 25.91 -62.61
CA ASN A 19 -19.41 26.11 -61.64
C ASN A 19 -18.96 25.69 -60.23
N ALA A 20 -19.90 25.41 -59.32
CA ALA A 20 -19.63 24.87 -58.00
C ALA A 20 -19.20 23.40 -58.06
N LEU A 21 -18.16 23.04 -57.30
CA LEU A 21 -17.78 21.66 -56.98
C LEU A 21 -18.22 21.36 -55.54
N THR A 22 -19.07 20.37 -55.34
CA THR A 22 -19.55 19.97 -54.01
C THR A 22 -19.13 18.54 -53.69
N LEU A 23 -18.44 18.36 -52.57
CA LEU A 23 -18.01 17.08 -52.03
C LEU A 23 -18.76 16.82 -50.73
N ASN A 24 -19.62 15.80 -50.72
CA ASN A 24 -20.41 15.41 -49.55
C ASN A 24 -20.04 14.00 -49.12
N GLY A 25 -19.79 13.80 -47.82
CA GLY A 25 -19.52 12.48 -47.27
C GLY A 25 -19.96 12.39 -45.81
N THR A 26 -20.68 11.32 -45.46
CA THR A 26 -21.04 10.97 -44.09
C THR A 26 -20.53 9.59 -43.73
N THR A 27 -19.78 9.51 -42.63
CA THR A 27 -19.31 8.26 -42.02
C THR A 27 -19.71 8.21 -40.54
N GLU A 28 -19.61 7.02 -39.96
CA GLU A 28 -19.78 6.85 -38.52
C GLU A 28 -18.45 7.10 -37.78
N THR A 29 -17.34 6.48 -38.22
CA THR A 29 -16.12 6.35 -37.40
C THR A 29 -14.80 6.74 -38.09
N THR A 30 -14.82 7.07 -39.39
CA THR A 30 -13.61 7.26 -40.23
C THR A 30 -13.43 8.71 -40.68
N THR A 31 -13.42 8.97 -41.98
CA THR A 31 -13.42 10.32 -42.55
C THR A 31 -14.68 10.52 -43.40
N GLY A 32 -15.39 11.63 -43.20
CA GLY A 32 -16.51 12.03 -44.05
C GLY A 32 -16.02 12.25 -45.48
N VAL A 33 -15.28 13.34 -45.72
CA VAL A 33 -14.66 13.63 -47.02
C VAL A 33 -13.15 13.57 -46.92
N LYS A 34 -12.51 12.74 -47.74
CA LYS A 34 -11.04 12.64 -47.83
C LYS A 34 -10.56 12.98 -49.24
N VAL A 35 -9.74 14.02 -49.39
CA VAL A 35 -9.11 14.43 -50.66
C VAL A 35 -7.61 14.33 -50.51
N THR A 36 -6.97 13.58 -51.42
CA THR A 36 -5.52 13.27 -51.36
C THR A 36 -4.90 13.29 -52.75
N GLY A 37 -3.69 13.82 -52.91
CA GLY A 37 -2.98 13.81 -54.20
C GLY A 37 -3.71 14.50 -55.37
N SER A 38 -4.71 15.34 -55.11
CA SER A 38 -5.68 15.75 -56.14
C SER A 38 -5.62 17.24 -56.46
N THR A 39 -6.03 17.63 -57.67
CA THR A 39 -6.08 19.03 -58.12
C THR A 39 -7.52 19.45 -58.35
N LEU A 40 -7.99 20.49 -57.65
CA LEU A 40 -9.36 21.00 -57.75
C LEU A 40 -9.37 22.42 -58.33
N SER A 41 -10.22 22.66 -59.33
CA SER A 41 -10.42 23.98 -59.94
C SER A 41 -11.92 24.19 -60.22
N ALA A 42 -12.53 25.16 -59.55
CA ALA A 42 -13.95 25.45 -59.64
C ALA A 42 -14.22 26.96 -59.42
N ALA A 43 -15.43 27.43 -59.74
CA ALA A 43 -15.84 28.77 -59.32
C ALA A 43 -16.04 28.84 -57.79
N THR A 44 -16.58 27.77 -57.20
CA THR A 44 -16.69 27.59 -55.75
C THR A 44 -16.46 26.12 -55.38
N LEU A 45 -15.93 25.85 -54.19
CA LEU A 45 -15.76 24.51 -53.63
C LEU A 45 -16.52 24.39 -52.31
N ASN A 46 -17.40 23.40 -52.18
CA ASN A 46 -18.08 23.07 -50.93
C ASN A 46 -17.63 21.68 -50.47
N VAL A 47 -17.06 21.59 -49.27
CA VAL A 47 -16.67 20.31 -48.65
C VAL A 47 -17.48 20.11 -47.39
N ASN A 48 -18.40 19.15 -47.41
CA ASN A 48 -19.28 18.83 -46.29
C ASN A 48 -19.00 17.40 -45.84
N GLY A 49 -18.20 17.27 -44.78
CA GLY A 49 -17.73 15.98 -44.28
C GLY A 49 -18.21 15.72 -42.86
N VAL A 50 -18.94 14.63 -42.65
CA VAL A 50 -19.56 14.29 -41.36
C VAL A 50 -19.02 12.98 -40.82
N ALA A 51 -18.60 12.98 -39.55
CA ALA A 51 -18.24 11.79 -38.80
C ALA A 51 -19.10 11.69 -37.52
N HIS A 52 -20.18 10.91 -37.57
CA HIS A 52 -21.26 10.94 -36.57
C HIS A 52 -20.90 10.41 -35.18
N VAL A 53 -19.93 9.49 -35.07
CA VAL A 53 -19.52 8.87 -33.79
C VAL A 53 -18.11 9.31 -33.39
N GLN A 54 -17.15 9.20 -34.31
CA GLN A 54 -15.76 9.61 -34.10
C GLN A 54 -15.01 9.76 -35.43
N GLY A 55 -13.85 10.39 -35.41
CA GLY A 55 -12.94 10.44 -36.56
C GLY A 55 -12.75 11.85 -37.13
N THR A 56 -12.80 11.98 -38.45
CA THR A 56 -12.49 13.22 -39.15
C THR A 56 -13.68 13.68 -39.99
N GLY A 57 -14.12 14.93 -39.84
CA GLY A 57 -15.18 15.49 -40.69
C GLY A 57 -14.72 15.52 -42.14
N PHE A 58 -13.74 16.36 -42.42
CA PHE A 58 -13.05 16.39 -43.71
C PHE A 58 -11.51 16.41 -43.56
N SER A 59 -10.83 15.87 -44.56
CA SER A 59 -9.37 15.91 -44.70
C SER A 59 -9.01 16.26 -46.14
N LEU A 60 -8.30 17.37 -46.34
CA LEU A 60 -7.65 17.70 -47.60
C LEU A 60 -6.15 17.70 -47.35
N ALA A 61 -5.44 16.78 -47.99
CA ALA A 61 -4.00 16.65 -47.85
C ALA A 61 -3.36 16.43 -49.21
N THR A 62 -2.09 16.83 -49.39
CA THR A 62 -1.28 16.59 -50.60
C THR A 62 -2.01 16.96 -51.91
N SER A 63 -2.89 17.96 -51.85
CA SER A 63 -3.81 18.37 -52.92
C SER A 63 -3.67 19.86 -53.24
N GLN A 64 -4.08 20.28 -54.43
CA GLN A 64 -3.96 21.66 -54.91
C GLN A 64 -5.34 22.27 -55.17
N LEU A 65 -5.53 23.51 -54.71
CA LEU A 65 -6.67 24.36 -55.07
C LEU A 65 -6.18 25.43 -56.05
N LEU A 66 -6.74 25.44 -57.26
CA LEU A 66 -6.30 26.35 -58.33
C LEU A 66 -7.31 27.46 -58.59
N GLY A 67 -6.84 28.50 -59.29
CA GLY A 67 -7.66 29.62 -59.73
C GLY A 67 -8.34 30.34 -58.55
N GLY A 68 -9.65 30.58 -58.67
CA GLY A 68 -10.43 31.27 -57.65
C GLY A 68 -10.61 30.53 -56.31
N LEU A 69 -10.06 29.32 -56.17
CA LEU A 69 -10.08 28.55 -54.92
C LEU A 69 -8.80 28.71 -54.09
N ALA A 70 -7.71 29.21 -54.68
CA ALA A 70 -6.37 29.19 -54.09
C ALA A 70 -6.24 30.06 -52.83
N ASP A 71 -6.96 31.18 -52.78
CA ASP A 71 -7.00 32.10 -51.63
C ASP A 71 -8.01 31.68 -50.56
N LEU A 72 -8.71 30.56 -50.78
CA LEU A 72 -9.78 30.02 -49.94
C LEU A 72 -11.05 30.89 -49.84
N THR A 73 -11.14 32.02 -50.56
CA THR A 73 -12.32 32.90 -50.51
C THR A 73 -13.57 32.19 -50.99
N ASN A 74 -13.46 31.44 -52.09
CA ASN A 74 -14.58 30.69 -52.70
C ASN A 74 -14.69 29.23 -52.21
N VAL A 75 -14.11 28.94 -51.04
CA VAL A 75 -14.13 27.60 -50.43
C VAL A 75 -14.98 27.60 -49.16
N SER A 76 -15.98 26.73 -49.11
CA SER A 76 -16.80 26.44 -47.94
C SER A 76 -16.41 25.07 -47.38
N LEU A 77 -16.15 25.02 -46.07
CA LEU A 77 -15.75 23.81 -45.35
C LEU A 77 -16.71 23.63 -44.18
N SER A 78 -17.33 22.46 -44.06
CA SER A 78 -18.24 22.16 -42.96
C SER A 78 -18.07 20.73 -42.46
N SER A 79 -18.15 20.58 -41.14
CA SER A 79 -18.29 19.29 -40.48
C SER A 79 -19.55 19.19 -39.62
N ALA A 80 -20.55 20.04 -39.89
CA ALA A 80 -21.83 20.06 -39.18
C ALA A 80 -22.46 18.67 -39.10
N GLY A 81 -22.86 18.28 -37.89
CA GLY A 81 -23.41 16.95 -37.59
C GLY A 81 -22.38 15.90 -37.18
N SER A 82 -21.08 16.22 -37.19
CA SER A 82 -20.05 15.34 -36.64
C SER A 82 -20.09 15.32 -35.10
N ALA A 83 -19.60 14.23 -34.51
CA ALA A 83 -19.48 14.08 -33.06
C ALA A 83 -18.58 15.16 -32.43
N ALA A 84 -18.87 15.50 -31.17
CA ALA A 84 -17.97 16.32 -30.36
C ALA A 84 -16.63 15.59 -30.18
N GLY A 85 -15.57 16.12 -30.79
CA GLY A 85 -14.23 15.51 -30.81
C GLY A 85 -13.81 14.96 -32.17
N ALA A 86 -14.71 14.92 -33.18
CA ALA A 86 -14.27 14.79 -34.56
C ALA A 86 -13.38 16.00 -34.92
N GLN A 87 -12.32 15.78 -35.69
CA GLN A 87 -11.43 16.86 -36.12
C GLN A 87 -11.49 17.05 -37.63
N ASN A 88 -11.02 18.20 -38.12
CA ASN A 88 -10.77 18.41 -39.54
C ASN A 88 -9.28 18.55 -39.80
N VAL A 89 -8.84 18.25 -41.02
CA VAL A 89 -7.41 18.31 -41.36
C VAL A 89 -7.21 19.02 -42.69
N LEU A 90 -6.38 20.06 -42.67
CA LEU A 90 -5.85 20.74 -43.84
C LEU A 90 -4.34 20.77 -43.72
N ASP A 91 -3.62 20.28 -44.72
CA ASP A 91 -2.16 20.36 -44.72
C ASP A 91 -1.63 21.58 -45.51
N ASN A 92 -0.31 21.68 -45.54
CA ASN A 92 0.41 22.81 -46.14
C ASN A 92 0.25 22.89 -47.68
N SER A 93 -0.33 21.87 -48.33
CA SER A 93 -0.63 21.95 -49.76
C SER A 93 -1.90 22.76 -50.02
N ILE A 94 -2.76 22.89 -49.00
CA ILE A 94 -3.98 23.69 -49.03
C ILE A 94 -3.77 25.04 -48.35
N VAL A 95 -3.03 25.06 -47.24
CA VAL A 95 -2.83 26.26 -46.40
C VAL A 95 -1.39 26.74 -46.48
N ASN A 96 -1.21 28.04 -46.73
CA ASN A 96 0.09 28.70 -46.77
C ASN A 96 -0.04 30.14 -46.27
N ASP A 97 1.07 30.86 -46.18
CA ASP A 97 1.10 32.23 -45.62
C ASP A 97 0.17 33.21 -46.34
N ALA A 98 -0.10 33.02 -47.64
CA ALA A 98 -0.94 33.93 -48.41
C ALA A 98 -2.44 33.73 -48.17
N ASN A 99 -2.89 32.54 -47.76
CA ASN A 99 -4.31 32.23 -47.57
C ASN A 99 -4.70 31.85 -46.13
N ARG A 100 -3.72 31.71 -45.23
CA ARG A 100 -3.92 31.36 -43.82
C ARG A 100 -4.94 32.27 -43.14
N ASP A 101 -4.82 33.59 -43.26
CA ASP A 101 -5.70 34.51 -42.55
C ASP A 101 -7.15 34.41 -43.07
N THR A 102 -7.33 34.13 -44.37
CA THR A 102 -8.64 33.82 -44.96
C THR A 102 -9.24 32.54 -44.39
N LEU A 103 -8.42 31.51 -44.13
CA LEU A 103 -8.85 30.28 -43.47
C LEU A 103 -9.25 30.54 -42.02
N LEU A 104 -8.41 31.24 -41.25
CA LEU A 104 -8.63 31.46 -39.81
C LEU A 104 -9.86 32.34 -39.52
N ALA A 105 -10.31 33.12 -40.50
CA ALA A 105 -11.57 33.86 -40.45
C ALA A 105 -12.82 32.98 -40.71
N LYS A 106 -12.66 31.72 -41.14
CA LYS A 106 -13.79 30.82 -41.43
C LYS A 106 -14.39 30.26 -40.16
N ARG A 107 -15.70 30.01 -40.23
CA ARG A 107 -16.50 29.34 -39.20
C ARG A 107 -16.66 27.88 -39.62
N ILE A 108 -15.89 26.99 -38.99
CA ILE A 108 -15.90 25.56 -39.28
C ILE A 108 -16.29 24.81 -38.01
N GLU A 109 -17.20 23.85 -38.11
CA GLU A 109 -17.56 23.04 -36.95
C GLU A 109 -16.40 22.14 -36.54
N ASN A 110 -16.19 21.99 -35.24
CA ASN A 110 -15.09 21.27 -34.62
C ASN A 110 -13.68 21.85 -34.91
N MET A 111 -12.68 21.40 -34.13
CA MET A 111 -11.32 21.88 -34.28
C MET A 111 -10.73 21.43 -35.63
N THR A 112 -10.10 22.38 -36.32
CA THR A 112 -9.46 22.15 -37.61
C THR A 112 -7.95 22.21 -37.45
N THR A 113 -7.28 21.09 -37.75
CA THR A 113 -5.82 20.99 -37.78
C THR A 113 -5.30 21.64 -39.05
N VAL A 114 -4.31 22.53 -38.90
CA VAL A 114 -3.63 23.26 -39.95
C VAL A 114 -2.14 22.91 -39.88
N ASP A 115 -1.64 22.13 -40.83
CA ASP A 115 -0.20 21.84 -40.95
C ASP A 115 0.51 22.95 -41.74
N MET A 116 1.51 23.59 -41.14
CA MET A 116 2.28 24.67 -41.78
C MET A 116 3.62 24.23 -42.38
N ALA A 117 3.94 22.93 -42.36
CA ALA A 117 5.19 22.37 -42.87
C ALA A 117 6.46 23.03 -42.33
N GLY A 118 6.46 23.41 -41.05
CA GLY A 118 7.56 24.06 -40.35
C GLY A 118 7.55 25.58 -40.45
N ASN A 119 6.71 26.18 -41.29
CA ASN A 119 6.57 27.64 -41.35
C ASN A 119 5.92 28.18 -40.09
N ALA A 120 6.23 29.42 -39.72
CA ALA A 120 5.67 30.07 -38.53
C ALA A 120 4.19 30.43 -38.73
N ILE A 121 3.32 30.02 -37.79
CA ILE A 121 1.94 30.49 -37.74
C ILE A 121 1.89 31.92 -37.21
N PHE A 122 2.85 32.29 -36.36
CA PHE A 122 2.98 33.62 -35.79
C PHE A 122 4.45 33.99 -35.52
N ASP A 123 4.86 35.18 -35.96
CA ASP A 123 6.14 35.78 -35.62
C ASP A 123 5.97 37.31 -35.51
N ASP A 124 6.29 37.86 -34.34
CA ASP A 124 6.29 39.31 -34.10
C ASP A 124 7.69 39.92 -34.01
N SER A 125 8.75 39.16 -34.30
CA SER A 125 10.14 39.58 -34.08
C SER A 125 10.45 40.95 -34.72
N ALA A 126 9.90 41.20 -35.92
CA ALA A 126 10.06 42.45 -36.66
C ALA A 126 9.04 43.56 -36.30
N LYS A 127 8.03 43.29 -35.46
CA LYS A 127 6.97 44.23 -35.09
C LYS A 127 7.35 45.03 -33.84
N SER A 128 6.87 46.27 -33.75
CA SER A 128 6.98 47.10 -32.54
C SER A 128 6.02 46.66 -31.45
N ASP A 129 4.78 46.34 -31.85
CA ASP A 129 3.76 45.82 -30.95
C ASP A 129 3.99 44.32 -30.79
N LYS A 130 4.18 43.89 -29.54
CA LYS A 130 4.54 42.51 -29.18
C LYS A 130 3.36 41.76 -28.58
N GLY A 131 3.41 40.44 -28.69
CA GLY A 131 2.39 39.52 -28.19
C GLY A 131 1.36 39.12 -29.25
N TRP A 132 0.53 38.15 -28.90
CA TRP A 132 -0.49 37.60 -29.78
C TRP A 132 -1.78 37.35 -29.01
N THR A 133 -2.78 38.19 -29.25
CA THR A 133 -4.11 38.01 -28.65
C THR A 133 -5.12 37.69 -29.74
N GLN A 134 -5.80 36.55 -29.61
CA GLN A 134 -6.84 36.15 -30.55
C GLN A 134 -7.92 35.30 -29.88
N ASP A 135 -9.17 35.61 -30.18
CA ASP A 135 -10.32 34.80 -29.80
C ASP A 135 -10.87 34.12 -31.06
N TYR A 136 -10.70 32.81 -31.16
CA TYR A 136 -11.30 32.01 -32.21
C TYR A 136 -12.63 31.40 -31.77
N THR A 137 -13.06 31.52 -30.52
CA THR A 137 -14.25 30.83 -30.03
C THR A 137 -15.54 31.39 -30.63
N LEU A 138 -16.53 30.51 -30.80
CA LEU A 138 -17.83 30.82 -31.35
C LEU A 138 -18.92 30.29 -30.40
N ALA A 139 -19.80 31.18 -29.91
CA ALA A 139 -20.81 30.83 -28.91
C ALA A 139 -21.80 29.75 -29.39
N ASP A 140 -22.11 29.74 -30.69
CA ASP A 140 -22.99 28.78 -31.36
C ASP A 140 -22.28 27.49 -31.81
N LEU A 141 -20.94 27.47 -31.81
CA LEU A 141 -20.11 26.33 -32.23
C LEU A 141 -19.04 26.02 -31.16
N PRO A 142 -19.39 25.37 -30.04
CA PRO A 142 -18.51 25.22 -28.87
C PRO A 142 -17.25 24.39 -29.12
N ASN A 143 -17.23 23.56 -30.17
CA ASN A 143 -16.07 22.75 -30.56
C ASN A 143 -15.21 23.42 -31.64
N HIS A 144 -15.59 24.59 -32.15
CA HIS A 144 -14.81 25.31 -33.15
C HIS A 144 -13.45 25.73 -32.59
N GLY A 145 -12.42 25.68 -33.42
CA GLY A 145 -11.10 26.17 -33.10
C GLY A 145 -10.04 25.68 -34.08
N TRP A 146 -8.79 26.02 -33.81
CA TRP A 146 -7.65 25.70 -34.67
C TRP A 146 -6.61 24.89 -33.91
N VAL A 147 -6.11 23.82 -34.53
CA VAL A 147 -4.92 23.11 -34.05
C VAL A 147 -3.78 23.44 -35.00
N PHE A 148 -2.82 24.23 -34.55
CA PHE A 148 -1.66 24.59 -35.35
C PHE A 148 -0.63 23.45 -35.28
N ASN A 149 -0.43 22.77 -36.40
CA ASN A 149 0.44 21.60 -36.50
C ASN A 149 1.74 21.93 -37.22
N ASN A 150 2.85 21.33 -36.74
CA ASN A 150 4.14 21.39 -37.42
C ASN A 150 4.52 22.83 -37.76
N THR A 151 4.50 23.71 -36.76
CA THR A 151 4.67 25.14 -36.92
C THR A 151 5.49 25.74 -35.78
N SER A 152 5.73 27.05 -35.84
CA SER A 152 6.33 27.81 -34.76
C SER A 152 5.58 29.10 -34.43
N VAL A 153 5.70 29.51 -33.17
CA VAL A 153 5.27 30.81 -32.64
C VAL A 153 6.48 31.49 -32.02
N THR A 154 6.77 32.72 -32.43
CA THR A 154 7.76 33.59 -31.77
C THR A 154 7.09 34.91 -31.37
N ALA A 155 7.00 35.17 -30.06
CA ALA A 155 6.37 36.38 -29.52
C ALA A 155 7.26 37.09 -28.49
N GLY A 156 7.27 38.43 -28.53
CA GLY A 156 8.01 39.29 -27.61
C GLY A 156 7.21 39.83 -26.42
N GLY A 157 6.02 39.31 -26.17
CA GLY A 157 5.08 39.74 -25.13
C GLY A 157 3.98 38.70 -24.89
N ASP A 158 2.92 39.06 -24.17
CA ASP A 158 1.86 38.12 -23.79
C ASP A 158 1.16 37.47 -25.00
N VAL A 159 0.92 36.16 -24.91
CA VAL A 159 0.13 35.39 -25.87
C VAL A 159 -1.14 34.90 -25.18
N SER A 160 -2.31 35.34 -25.66
CA SER A 160 -3.63 34.99 -25.13
C SER A 160 -4.53 34.49 -26.25
N LEU A 161 -4.72 33.17 -26.30
CA LEU A 161 -5.48 32.49 -27.35
C LEU A 161 -6.71 31.81 -26.78
N LYS A 162 -7.82 31.89 -27.51
CA LYS A 162 -9.02 31.09 -27.23
C LYS A 162 -9.41 30.28 -28.45
N GLY A 163 -9.83 29.03 -28.25
CA GLY A 163 -10.15 28.10 -29.33
C GLY A 163 -8.93 27.68 -30.14
N ALA A 164 -7.75 27.57 -29.52
CA ALA A 164 -6.50 27.23 -30.18
C ALA A 164 -5.75 26.08 -29.50
N GLY A 165 -5.02 25.29 -30.27
CA GLY A 165 -4.12 24.25 -29.77
C GLY A 165 -2.89 24.12 -30.67
N PHE A 166 -1.92 23.33 -30.22
CA PHE A 166 -0.65 23.16 -30.92
C PHE A 166 -0.25 21.69 -30.95
N THR A 167 0.16 21.19 -32.10
CA THR A 167 0.74 19.84 -32.22
C THR A 167 2.04 19.87 -32.97
N ASN A 168 3.03 19.07 -32.53
CA ASN A 168 4.34 18.98 -33.17
C ASN A 168 4.98 20.36 -33.43
N SER A 169 4.76 21.31 -32.54
CA SER A 169 5.09 22.73 -32.76
C SER A 169 6.06 23.27 -31.73
N VAL A 170 6.67 24.42 -32.02
CA VAL A 170 7.57 25.13 -31.10
C VAL A 170 7.01 26.51 -30.79
N VAL A 171 6.68 26.77 -29.53
CA VAL A 171 6.17 28.08 -29.07
C VAL A 171 7.21 28.73 -28.17
N THR A 172 7.71 29.89 -28.59
CA THR A 172 8.70 30.69 -27.85
C THR A 172 8.12 32.05 -27.53
N ILE A 173 8.00 32.37 -26.25
CA ILE A 173 7.47 33.64 -25.75
C ILE A 173 8.50 34.27 -24.82
N THR A 174 8.98 35.44 -25.22
CA THR A 174 9.93 36.24 -24.43
C THR A 174 9.20 37.40 -23.79
N ASN A 175 9.58 37.77 -22.56
CA ASN A 175 8.97 38.88 -21.79
C ASN A 175 7.43 38.83 -21.66
N GLY A 176 6.82 37.64 -21.63
CA GLY A 176 5.36 37.51 -21.55
C GLY A 176 4.89 36.13 -21.10
N ASN A 177 3.58 36.02 -20.89
CA ASN A 177 2.89 34.80 -20.48
C ASN A 177 2.24 34.10 -21.67
N LEU A 178 1.93 32.81 -21.50
CA LEU A 178 1.05 32.05 -22.41
C LEU A 178 -0.27 31.74 -21.71
N SER A 179 -1.38 32.09 -22.35
CA SER A 179 -2.73 31.68 -21.96
C SER A 179 -3.43 31.03 -23.14
N ILE A 180 -3.84 29.77 -22.99
CA ILE A 180 -4.73 29.06 -23.91
C ILE A 180 -6.01 28.75 -23.15
N ASP A 181 -7.13 29.36 -23.55
CA ASP A 181 -8.43 29.21 -22.90
C ASP A 181 -9.46 28.68 -23.88
N ASN A 182 -9.69 27.37 -23.84
CA ASN A 182 -10.60 26.68 -24.76
C ASN A 182 -11.86 26.24 -24.04
N GLY A 183 -13.02 26.49 -24.65
CA GLY A 183 -14.28 25.84 -24.25
C GLY A 183 -14.29 24.33 -24.57
N GLY A 184 -13.49 23.91 -25.55
CA GLY A 184 -13.24 22.52 -25.94
C GLY A 184 -11.85 22.00 -25.51
N PRO A 185 -11.30 20.97 -26.18
CA PRO A 185 -9.99 20.41 -25.84
C PRO A 185 -8.85 21.38 -26.13
N ALA A 186 -7.72 21.22 -25.45
CA ALA A 186 -6.50 22.00 -25.68
C ALA A 186 -5.33 21.05 -26.01
N PRO A 187 -5.21 20.59 -27.28
CA PRO A 187 -4.16 19.67 -27.68
C PRO A 187 -2.79 20.36 -27.68
N LEU A 188 -1.79 19.68 -27.11
CA LEU A 188 -0.38 20.10 -27.01
C LEU A 188 0.60 18.97 -27.40
N THR A 189 0.11 17.93 -28.07
CA THR A 189 0.89 16.71 -28.37
C THR A 189 2.13 17.03 -29.21
N GLY A 190 3.30 16.58 -28.78
CA GLY A 190 4.58 16.80 -29.46
C GLY A 190 5.05 18.25 -29.46
N THR A 191 4.38 19.14 -28.72
CA THR A 191 4.68 20.57 -28.71
C THR A 191 5.68 20.92 -27.62
N THR A 192 6.62 21.81 -27.93
CA THR A 192 7.55 22.41 -26.97
C THR A 192 7.17 23.86 -26.71
N LEU A 193 6.86 24.18 -25.45
CA LEU A 193 6.55 25.54 -24.99
C LEU A 193 7.74 26.08 -24.20
N THR A 194 8.26 27.25 -24.58
CA THR A 194 9.33 27.97 -23.86
C THR A 194 8.85 29.40 -23.59
N VAL A 195 8.65 29.75 -22.33
CA VAL A 195 7.95 30.99 -21.93
C VAL A 195 8.71 31.68 -20.79
N ASP A 196 9.02 32.97 -20.95
CA ASP A 196 9.68 33.76 -19.88
C ASP A 196 8.74 34.03 -18.68
N GLY A 197 7.43 34.15 -18.90
CA GLY A 197 6.42 34.31 -17.86
C GLY A 197 5.85 32.98 -17.38
N GLY A 198 4.57 32.98 -17.03
CA GLY A 198 3.79 31.78 -16.70
C GLY A 198 3.06 31.17 -17.90
N VAL A 199 2.62 29.92 -17.73
CA VAL A 199 1.84 29.16 -18.72
C VAL A 199 0.51 28.75 -18.09
N ASN A 200 -0.60 29.14 -18.71
CA ASN A 200 -1.95 28.74 -18.30
C ASN A 200 -2.65 28.07 -19.48
N VAL A 201 -3.06 26.82 -19.31
CA VAL A 201 -3.81 26.06 -20.33
C VAL A 201 -5.09 25.55 -19.71
N HIS A 202 -6.21 25.91 -20.32
CA HIS A 202 -7.55 25.56 -19.87
C HIS A 202 -8.33 24.86 -20.98
N ALA A 203 -8.97 23.75 -20.61
CA ALA A 203 -9.93 23.03 -21.43
C ALA A 203 -11.25 22.86 -20.65
N GLY A 204 -12.33 23.50 -21.14
CA GLY A 204 -13.66 23.38 -20.55
C GLY A 204 -14.23 21.97 -20.76
N ALA A 205 -14.50 21.61 -22.01
CA ALA A 205 -14.93 20.27 -22.42
C ALA A 205 -13.78 19.53 -23.13
N GLY A 206 -13.47 18.30 -22.73
CA GLY A 206 -12.37 17.53 -23.33
C GLY A 206 -11.05 17.65 -22.55
N SER A 207 -9.96 17.17 -23.15
CA SER A 207 -8.70 16.93 -22.46
C SER A 207 -7.57 17.87 -22.88
N ILE A 208 -6.57 18.00 -22.00
CA ILE A 208 -5.24 18.54 -22.32
C ILE A 208 -4.32 17.35 -22.60
N ASP A 209 -3.81 17.24 -23.82
CA ASP A 209 -2.90 16.16 -24.23
C ASP A 209 -1.52 16.74 -24.53
N LEU A 210 -0.55 16.47 -23.65
CA LEU A 210 0.86 16.87 -23.75
C LEU A 210 1.76 15.64 -23.98
N LYS A 211 1.27 14.59 -24.64
CA LYS A 211 2.10 13.44 -24.97
C LYS A 211 3.23 13.87 -25.89
N ASN A 212 4.45 13.45 -25.56
CA ASN A 212 5.72 13.80 -26.19
C ASN A 212 6.02 15.31 -26.22
N GLY A 213 5.31 16.12 -25.41
CA GLY A 213 5.52 17.56 -25.31
C GLY A 213 6.41 17.96 -24.13
N ASN A 214 6.84 19.23 -24.11
CA ASN A 214 7.60 19.83 -23.02
C ASN A 214 7.09 21.24 -22.72
N ILE A 215 7.16 21.66 -21.45
CA ILE A 215 6.86 23.03 -21.03
C ILE A 215 8.01 23.54 -20.17
N SER A 216 8.62 24.65 -20.57
CA SER A 216 9.60 25.40 -19.79
C SER A 216 9.07 26.82 -19.57
N ALA A 217 8.89 27.20 -18.31
CA ALA A 217 8.44 28.51 -17.88
C ALA A 217 9.36 29.05 -16.78
N LYS A 218 9.47 30.38 -16.60
CA LYS A 218 10.02 30.90 -15.34
C LYS A 218 8.93 30.97 -14.28
N GLY A 219 7.77 31.51 -14.64
CA GLY A 219 6.60 31.61 -13.77
C GLY A 219 5.82 30.29 -13.64
N ASN A 220 4.65 30.37 -13.00
CA ASN A 220 3.79 29.22 -12.73
C ASN A 220 3.32 28.52 -14.02
N ILE A 221 3.19 27.19 -13.96
CA ILE A 221 2.54 26.38 -15.00
C ILE A 221 1.23 25.85 -14.43
N THR A 222 0.11 26.22 -15.03
CA THR A 222 -1.23 25.73 -14.67
C THR A 222 -1.88 25.01 -15.84
N LEU A 223 -2.25 23.75 -15.65
CA LEU A 223 -3.05 22.98 -16.61
C LEU A 223 -4.38 22.61 -15.94
N LYS A 224 -5.50 23.01 -16.54
CA LYS A 224 -6.84 22.82 -15.97
C LYS A 224 -7.80 22.22 -16.97
N ALA A 225 -8.42 21.09 -16.62
CA ALA A 225 -9.48 20.44 -17.40
C ALA A 225 -10.77 20.31 -16.56
N ASP A 226 -11.81 21.07 -16.91
CA ASP A 226 -13.06 21.10 -16.14
C ASP A 226 -13.90 19.82 -16.28
N ALA A 227 -13.90 19.18 -17.46
CA ALA A 227 -14.71 17.97 -17.70
C ALA A 227 -13.93 16.79 -18.30
N GLY A 228 -12.63 16.94 -18.54
CA GLY A 228 -11.79 15.90 -19.14
C GLY A 228 -10.47 15.71 -18.42
N SER A 229 -9.56 14.99 -19.09
CA SER A 229 -8.31 14.53 -18.49
C SER A 229 -7.12 15.40 -18.85
N ILE A 230 -6.05 15.28 -18.07
CA ILE A 230 -4.71 15.79 -18.42
C ILE A 230 -3.83 14.57 -18.64
N ALA A 231 -3.25 14.46 -19.84
CA ALA A 231 -2.34 13.38 -20.19
C ALA A 231 -0.95 13.94 -20.48
N ILE A 232 0.06 13.51 -19.73
CA ILE A 232 1.46 13.91 -19.91
C ILE A 232 2.28 12.64 -20.04
N SER A 233 2.98 12.50 -21.16
CA SER A 233 3.91 11.39 -21.29
C SER A 233 5.13 11.70 -22.12
N GLY A 234 6.28 11.17 -21.71
CA GLY A 234 7.41 11.03 -22.61
C GLY A 234 7.15 9.97 -23.69
N LYS A 235 8.11 9.83 -24.60
CA LYS A 235 8.09 8.78 -25.63
C LYS A 235 8.33 7.40 -25.02
N ASN A 236 9.17 7.32 -24.01
CA ASN A 236 9.51 6.11 -23.24
C ASN A 236 10.30 6.50 -21.98
N ALA A 237 10.71 5.51 -21.16
CA ALA A 237 11.43 5.74 -19.91
C ALA A 237 12.77 6.52 -20.07
N SER A 238 13.40 6.47 -21.24
CA SER A 238 14.66 7.18 -21.54
C SER A 238 14.45 8.57 -22.14
N VAL A 239 13.29 8.83 -22.75
CA VAL A 239 12.94 10.12 -23.35
C VAL A 239 11.65 10.61 -22.71
N LYS A 240 11.83 11.27 -21.57
CA LYS A 240 10.74 11.78 -20.73
C LYS A 240 10.22 13.14 -21.21
N ALA A 241 8.94 13.42 -20.94
CA ALA A 241 8.40 14.78 -21.03
C ALA A 241 8.93 15.62 -19.86
N ASN A 242 9.27 16.89 -20.10
CA ASN A 242 9.78 17.79 -19.07
C ASN A 242 8.84 18.96 -18.84
N ILE A 243 8.44 19.16 -17.59
CA ILE A 243 7.61 20.27 -17.12
C ILE A 243 8.45 21.04 -16.10
N THR A 244 8.90 22.23 -16.47
CA THR A 244 9.89 22.99 -15.70
C THR A 244 9.41 24.41 -15.45
N SER A 245 9.29 24.78 -14.17
CA SER A 245 9.07 26.16 -13.71
C SER A 245 10.27 26.60 -12.86
N THR A 246 11.08 27.55 -13.34
CA THR A 246 12.35 27.88 -12.64
C THR A 246 12.20 28.82 -11.45
N GLU A 247 11.09 29.55 -11.34
CA GLU A 247 10.81 30.52 -10.27
C GLU A 247 9.42 30.34 -9.65
N GLY A 248 8.56 29.52 -10.27
CA GLY A 248 7.18 29.28 -9.86
C GLY A 248 6.90 27.82 -9.50
N GLY A 249 5.61 27.51 -9.40
CA GLY A 249 5.06 26.19 -9.14
C GLY A 249 4.41 25.56 -10.37
N VAL A 250 4.01 24.30 -10.22
CA VAL A 250 3.27 23.54 -11.25
C VAL A 250 1.96 23.04 -10.65
N ASN A 251 0.81 23.41 -11.25
CA ASN A 251 -0.51 23.05 -10.76
C ASN A 251 -1.34 22.38 -11.86
N LEU A 252 -1.74 21.13 -11.63
CA LEU A 252 -2.59 20.36 -12.55
C LEU A 252 -3.92 20.07 -11.86
N VAL A 253 -5.03 20.45 -12.49
CA VAL A 253 -6.38 20.25 -11.95
C VAL A 253 -7.26 19.57 -13.00
N SER A 254 -7.85 18.42 -12.64
CA SER A 254 -8.82 17.72 -13.48
C SER A 254 -9.99 17.20 -12.66
N MET A 255 -11.21 17.29 -13.21
CA MET A 255 -12.38 16.65 -12.61
C MET A 255 -12.58 15.19 -13.08
N GLN A 256 -11.67 14.64 -13.89
CA GLN A 256 -11.76 13.28 -14.43
C GLN A 256 -10.46 12.49 -14.21
N ALA A 257 -9.35 12.91 -14.80
CA ALA A 257 -8.10 12.16 -14.62
C ALA A 257 -6.85 13.00 -14.89
N ILE A 258 -5.78 12.68 -14.16
CA ILE A 258 -4.41 13.09 -14.49
C ILE A 258 -3.61 11.81 -14.69
N ASN A 259 -3.03 11.64 -15.88
CA ASN A 259 -2.23 10.48 -16.23
C ASN A 259 -0.82 10.94 -16.64
N ILE A 260 0.16 10.58 -15.83
CA ILE A 260 1.56 10.96 -15.99
C ILE A 260 2.39 9.70 -16.20
N THR A 261 3.08 9.59 -17.33
CA THR A 261 3.98 8.47 -17.60
C THR A 261 5.29 8.89 -18.24
N ASN A 262 6.43 8.46 -17.70
CA ASN A 262 7.75 8.85 -18.21
C ASN A 262 7.90 10.38 -18.29
N ALA A 263 7.75 11.09 -17.16
CA ALA A 263 7.81 12.55 -17.12
C ALA A 263 8.67 13.04 -15.96
N ASN A 264 9.21 14.25 -16.10
CA ASN A 264 9.95 14.95 -15.05
C ASN A 264 9.28 16.29 -14.77
N PHE A 265 9.05 16.57 -13.50
CA PHE A 265 8.53 17.83 -12.99
C PHE A 265 9.61 18.49 -12.14
N LEU A 266 9.96 19.71 -12.49
CA LEU A 266 10.91 20.54 -11.74
C LEU A 266 10.26 21.90 -11.48
N ALA A 267 10.16 22.29 -10.22
CA ALA A 267 9.62 23.57 -9.81
C ALA A 267 10.47 24.20 -8.70
N ASP A 268 10.54 25.53 -8.64
CA ASP A 268 11.08 26.20 -7.44
C ASP A 268 10.06 26.14 -6.28
N LYS A 269 8.77 26.33 -6.59
CA LYS A 269 7.65 26.28 -5.64
C LYS A 269 6.90 24.97 -5.75
N ASP A 270 5.66 24.94 -5.24
CA ASP A 270 4.88 23.73 -5.09
C ASP A 270 4.59 23.03 -6.42
N ILE A 271 4.55 21.69 -6.39
CA ILE A 271 4.00 20.87 -7.46
C ILE A 271 2.71 20.23 -6.93
N SER A 272 1.56 20.61 -7.49
CA SER A 272 0.25 20.12 -7.06
C SER A 272 -0.48 19.39 -8.20
N LEU A 273 -0.92 18.17 -7.93
CA LEU A 273 -1.77 17.37 -8.81
C LEU A 273 -3.11 17.12 -8.11
N ASN A 274 -4.20 17.68 -8.63
CA ASN A 274 -5.51 17.61 -8.00
C ASN A 274 -6.55 16.96 -8.94
N VAL A 275 -7.09 15.82 -8.50
CA VAL A 275 -8.24 15.16 -9.11
C VAL A 275 -9.40 15.09 -8.12
N ALA A 276 -10.40 15.95 -8.31
CA ALA A 276 -11.63 15.96 -7.51
C ALA A 276 -12.84 15.63 -8.42
N SER A 277 -13.28 14.37 -8.38
CA SER A 277 -14.29 13.83 -9.29
C SER A 277 -15.54 13.35 -8.55
N GLU A 278 -16.69 13.91 -8.94
CA GLU A 278 -18.03 13.45 -8.52
C GLU A 278 -18.45 12.11 -9.17
N VAL A 279 -17.67 11.65 -10.16
CA VAL A 279 -17.80 10.34 -10.80
C VAL A 279 -16.54 9.52 -10.56
N MET A 280 -16.11 8.71 -11.54
CA MET A 280 -14.83 8.03 -11.47
C MET A 280 -13.69 8.98 -11.80
N GLY A 281 -12.80 9.18 -10.81
CA GLY A 281 -11.59 9.99 -10.92
C GLY A 281 -10.33 9.11 -10.86
N THR A 282 -9.29 9.47 -11.61
CA THR A 282 -8.02 8.71 -11.57
C THR A 282 -6.79 9.61 -11.57
N LEU A 283 -5.86 9.36 -10.65
CA LEU A 283 -4.52 9.97 -10.66
C LEU A 283 -3.49 8.87 -10.90
N GLY A 284 -3.07 8.68 -12.15
CA GLY A 284 -2.11 7.66 -12.56
C GLY A 284 -0.71 8.23 -12.71
N ILE A 285 0.27 7.64 -12.02
CA ILE A 285 1.67 8.06 -12.05
C ILE A 285 2.56 6.85 -12.35
N GLY A 286 3.40 6.96 -13.38
CA GLY A 286 4.34 5.90 -13.73
C GLY A 286 5.67 6.40 -14.29
N ASN A 287 6.77 5.88 -13.78
CA ASN A 287 8.13 6.24 -14.22
C ASN A 287 8.40 7.75 -14.17
N ALA A 288 7.86 8.46 -13.17
CA ALA A 288 7.88 9.91 -13.08
C ALA A 288 8.80 10.44 -11.96
N SER A 289 9.30 11.66 -12.13
CA SER A 289 10.04 12.38 -11.09
C SER A 289 9.39 13.73 -10.79
N PHE A 290 9.35 14.10 -9.51
CA PHE A 290 8.81 15.36 -9.02
C PHE A 290 9.81 15.98 -8.05
N THR A 291 10.35 17.15 -8.42
CA THR A 291 11.32 17.87 -7.60
C THR A 291 10.86 19.31 -7.39
N SER A 292 10.54 19.66 -6.13
CA SER A 292 10.33 21.03 -5.70
C SER A 292 11.55 21.51 -4.91
N GLN A 293 12.14 22.65 -5.30
CA GLN A 293 13.38 23.15 -4.68
C GLN A 293 13.13 23.85 -3.34
N SER A 294 12.02 24.59 -3.21
CA SER A 294 11.69 25.38 -2.02
C SER A 294 10.24 25.23 -1.55
N GLY A 295 9.41 24.48 -2.29
CA GLY A 295 8.02 24.20 -1.95
C GLY A 295 7.78 22.72 -1.64
N ASP A 296 6.51 22.35 -1.71
CA ASP A 296 6.01 21.01 -1.41
C ASP A 296 5.58 20.25 -2.68
N VAL A 297 5.39 18.93 -2.55
CA VAL A 297 4.76 18.12 -3.60
C VAL A 297 3.45 17.54 -3.06
N ASP A 298 2.33 17.96 -3.65
CA ASP A 298 0.98 17.60 -3.23
C ASP A 298 0.27 16.78 -4.31
N LEU A 299 -0.09 15.55 -3.97
CA LEU A 299 -0.90 14.67 -4.79
C LEU A 299 -2.24 14.47 -4.11
N PHE A 300 -3.31 14.96 -4.71
CA PHE A 300 -4.65 14.89 -4.14
C PHE A 300 -5.63 14.23 -5.10
N LEU A 301 -6.30 13.18 -4.59
CA LEU A 301 -7.44 12.55 -5.22
C LEU A 301 -8.61 12.50 -4.23
N ASP A 302 -9.78 12.99 -4.66
CA ASP A 302 -11.08 12.66 -4.07
C ASP A 302 -11.99 12.13 -5.20
N THR A 303 -12.35 10.86 -5.12
CA THR A 303 -13.24 10.23 -6.10
C THR A 303 -14.46 9.59 -5.47
N LYS A 304 -15.64 9.82 -6.06
CA LYS A 304 -16.86 9.18 -5.58
C LYS A 304 -17.00 7.73 -6.03
N LYS A 305 -16.39 7.34 -7.15
CA LYS A 305 -16.50 5.99 -7.72
C LYS A 305 -15.15 5.43 -8.13
N ILE A 306 -14.97 4.16 -7.82
CA ILE A 306 -13.90 3.31 -8.33
C ILE A 306 -14.62 2.08 -8.85
N ASN A 307 -14.62 1.89 -10.17
CA ASN A 307 -15.28 0.76 -10.78
C ASN A 307 -14.30 -0.41 -10.87
N PRO A 308 -14.51 -1.51 -10.15
CA PRO A 308 -13.79 -2.74 -10.42
C PRO A 308 -14.30 -3.27 -11.78
N ILE A 309 -13.43 -3.45 -12.77
CA ILE A 309 -13.79 -4.35 -13.88
C ILE A 309 -13.93 -5.73 -13.23
N ILE A 310 -15.09 -6.37 -13.40
CA ILE A 310 -15.31 -7.72 -12.89
C ILE A 310 -15.75 -8.53 -14.09
N THR A 311 -14.81 -9.24 -14.71
CA THR A 311 -15.18 -10.31 -15.64
C THR A 311 -14.30 -11.55 -15.52
N THR A 312 -13.10 -11.45 -14.96
CA THR A 312 -12.23 -12.59 -14.57
C THR A 312 -11.36 -12.15 -13.39
N VAL A 313 -10.75 -13.10 -12.67
CA VAL A 313 -10.01 -13.00 -11.38
C VAL A 313 -8.98 -11.87 -11.18
N ASP A 314 -8.77 -10.96 -12.14
CA ASP A 314 -7.68 -9.98 -12.16
C ASP A 314 -8.07 -8.54 -12.58
N SER A 315 -9.16 -7.98 -12.07
CA SER A 315 -9.40 -6.54 -12.25
C SER A 315 -9.86 -5.81 -10.98
N GLN A 316 -8.90 -5.16 -10.34
CA GLN A 316 -9.13 -4.22 -9.23
C GLN A 316 -8.40 -2.93 -9.60
N TYR A 317 -9.06 -1.79 -9.39
CA TYR A 317 -8.56 -0.48 -9.79
C TYR A 317 -8.23 0.35 -8.54
N GLY A 318 -7.16 1.12 -8.65
CA GLY A 318 -6.88 2.21 -7.74
C GLY A 318 -7.53 3.50 -8.20
N GLY A 319 -7.83 4.39 -7.26
CA GLY A 319 -8.08 5.79 -7.58
C GLY A 319 -6.78 6.48 -7.95
N LEU A 320 -5.82 6.50 -7.01
CA LEU A 320 -4.46 6.99 -7.20
C LEU A 320 -3.57 5.76 -7.39
N ILE A 321 -2.84 5.71 -8.51
CA ILE A 321 -2.10 4.54 -8.93
C ILE A 321 -0.62 4.90 -9.13
N PHE A 322 0.26 4.18 -8.45
CA PHE A 322 1.69 4.19 -8.70
C PHE A 322 2.11 2.94 -9.47
N SER A 323 2.82 3.14 -10.58
CA SER A 323 3.40 2.08 -11.39
C SER A 323 4.87 2.36 -11.73
N GLY A 324 5.67 1.31 -11.97
CA GLY A 324 7.09 1.48 -12.25
C GLY A 324 7.84 2.20 -11.12
N GLU A 325 8.86 2.99 -11.46
CA GLU A 325 9.70 3.69 -10.50
C GLU A 325 9.40 5.19 -10.45
N ASN A 326 8.95 5.69 -9.31
CA ASN A 326 8.62 7.09 -9.12
C ASN A 326 9.51 7.74 -8.05
N SER A 327 9.83 9.02 -8.23
CA SER A 327 10.70 9.76 -7.32
C SER A 327 10.11 11.11 -6.94
N PHE A 328 10.21 11.45 -5.67
CA PHE A 328 9.70 12.67 -5.06
C PHE A 328 10.77 13.29 -4.19
N GLU A 329 11.10 14.55 -4.46
CA GLU A 329 12.06 15.34 -3.69
C GLU A 329 11.46 16.71 -3.40
N ALA A 330 11.20 16.99 -2.13
CA ALA A 330 10.65 18.25 -1.65
C ALA A 330 10.90 18.40 -0.14
N LYS A 331 10.54 19.54 0.44
CA LYS A 331 10.51 19.65 1.89
C LYS A 331 9.45 18.74 2.49
N ASN A 332 8.21 18.87 2.02
CA ASN A 332 7.11 17.99 2.35
C ASN A 332 6.55 17.32 1.09
N ILE A 333 6.17 16.05 1.23
CA ILE A 333 5.52 15.26 0.18
C ILE A 333 4.18 14.77 0.74
N ASN A 334 3.07 15.29 0.23
CA ASN A 334 1.73 14.95 0.69
C ASN A 334 1.00 14.14 -0.38
N ILE A 335 0.59 12.93 -0.05
CA ILE A 335 -0.12 12.01 -0.95
C ILE A 335 -1.45 11.65 -0.31
N SER A 336 -2.55 12.17 -0.84
CA SER A 336 -3.90 11.93 -0.32
C SER A 336 -4.78 11.27 -1.38
N ALA A 337 -5.26 10.06 -1.09
CA ALA A 337 -6.19 9.31 -1.92
C ALA A 337 -7.44 8.99 -1.13
N LEU A 338 -8.52 9.72 -1.43
CA LEU A 338 -9.80 9.62 -0.75
C LEU A 338 -10.84 9.05 -1.70
N SER A 339 -11.65 8.11 -1.20
CA SER A 339 -12.74 7.54 -1.98
C SER A 339 -14.01 7.35 -1.16
N SER A 340 -15.16 7.55 -1.81
CA SER A 340 -16.47 7.57 -1.15
C SER A 340 -17.18 6.20 -1.15
N LYS A 341 -18.43 6.17 -0.67
CA LYS A 341 -19.25 4.95 -0.51
C LYS A 341 -19.35 4.05 -1.75
N ASP A 342 -19.36 4.62 -2.95
CA ASP A 342 -19.50 3.85 -4.18
C ASP A 342 -18.15 3.39 -4.77
N ALA A 343 -17.03 3.62 -4.08
CA ALA A 343 -15.68 3.34 -4.57
C ALA A 343 -15.17 1.93 -4.23
N ARG A 344 -15.58 0.94 -5.04
CA ARG A 344 -15.26 -0.48 -4.83
C ARG A 344 -13.88 -0.85 -5.38
N GLY A 345 -12.82 -0.54 -4.65
CA GLY A 345 -11.45 -0.86 -5.02
C GLY A 345 -10.43 -0.34 -4.01
N PHE A 346 -9.28 0.11 -4.50
CA PHE A 346 -8.24 0.74 -3.69
C PHE A 346 -8.29 2.25 -3.82
N SER A 347 -8.26 3.00 -2.72
CA SER A 347 -8.08 4.47 -2.86
C SER A 347 -6.69 4.78 -3.42
N LEU A 348 -5.65 4.22 -2.80
CA LEU A 348 -4.26 4.25 -3.25
C LEU A 348 -3.81 2.83 -3.63
N LEU A 349 -3.28 2.64 -4.84
CA LEU A 349 -2.78 1.35 -5.32
C LEU A 349 -1.33 1.46 -5.80
N PHE A 350 -0.48 0.59 -5.26
CA PHE A 350 0.80 0.27 -5.85
C PHE A 350 0.67 -0.94 -6.77
N GLU A 351 0.93 -0.73 -8.06
CA GLU A 351 0.97 -1.80 -9.06
C GLU A 351 2.16 -2.74 -8.83
N SER A 352 2.12 -3.89 -9.50
CA SER A 352 3.12 -4.97 -9.34
C SER A 352 4.55 -4.49 -9.53
N GLY A 353 5.35 -4.57 -8.46
CA GLY A 353 6.75 -4.19 -8.45
C GLY A 353 7.01 -2.68 -8.44
N ALA A 354 6.01 -1.86 -8.07
CA ALA A 354 6.18 -0.42 -7.98
C ALA A 354 7.25 -0.04 -6.94
N ILE A 355 8.05 0.97 -7.29
CA ILE A 355 9.10 1.56 -6.45
C ILE A 355 8.77 3.03 -6.26
N LEU A 356 8.79 3.47 -4.99
CA LEU A 356 8.58 4.85 -4.59
C LEU A 356 9.84 5.34 -3.86
N ASN A 357 10.52 6.33 -4.42
CA ASN A 357 11.67 7.00 -3.82
C ASN A 357 11.22 8.33 -3.22
N LEU A 358 11.37 8.49 -1.90
CA LEU A 358 10.93 9.64 -1.14
C LEU A 358 12.13 10.33 -0.48
N LYS A 359 12.30 11.61 -0.78
CA LYS A 359 13.31 12.47 -0.16
C LYS A 359 12.64 13.72 0.41
N GLY A 360 12.51 13.77 1.73
CA GLY A 360 11.71 14.77 2.46
C GLY A 360 10.65 14.15 3.37
N GLU A 361 10.09 14.97 4.25
CA GLU A 361 9.02 14.52 5.17
C GLU A 361 7.78 14.14 4.36
N THR A 362 7.31 12.91 4.51
CA THR A 362 6.25 12.35 3.66
C THR A 362 5.03 11.94 4.45
N HIS A 363 3.86 12.37 4.00
CA HIS A 363 2.56 11.99 4.53
C HIS A 363 1.72 11.31 3.45
N ILE A 364 1.35 10.05 3.68
CA ILE A 364 0.44 9.28 2.84
C ILE A 364 -0.86 9.09 3.60
N ASN A 365 -1.96 9.62 3.07
CA ASN A 365 -3.31 9.45 3.58
C ASN A 365 -4.17 8.69 2.56
N ALA A 366 -4.64 7.50 2.91
CA ALA A 366 -5.40 6.64 2.01
C ALA A 366 -6.70 6.17 2.68
N SER A 367 -7.84 6.76 2.32
CA SER A 367 -9.14 6.46 2.94
C SER A 367 -10.12 5.90 1.92
N ASN A 368 -10.71 4.74 2.24
CA ASN A 368 -11.79 4.12 1.45
C ASN A 368 -13.08 4.02 2.27
N GLU A 369 -14.06 4.86 1.95
CA GLU A 369 -15.36 4.88 2.63
C GLU A 369 -16.39 3.96 1.97
N SER A 370 -15.95 2.99 1.16
CA SER A 370 -16.87 2.11 0.42
C SER A 370 -17.80 1.35 1.37
N ASN A 371 -19.09 1.32 1.03
CA ASN A 371 -20.07 0.50 1.72
C ASN A 371 -20.17 -0.92 1.13
N GLY A 372 -19.16 -1.34 0.37
CA GLY A 372 -19.08 -2.68 -0.18
C GLY A 372 -19.15 -3.76 0.90
N THR A 373 -19.34 -5.01 0.50
CA THR A 373 -19.31 -6.16 1.42
C THR A 373 -18.12 -7.07 1.11
N ARG A 374 -17.09 -6.54 0.43
CA ARG A 374 -16.04 -7.34 -0.20
C ARG A 374 -14.73 -7.22 0.58
N SER A 375 -14.02 -8.33 0.70
CA SER A 375 -12.69 -8.44 1.31
C SER A 375 -11.57 -7.76 0.52
N ASN A 376 -11.83 -7.36 -0.72
CA ASN A 376 -10.80 -6.91 -1.68
C ASN A 376 -10.81 -5.39 -1.89
N GLU A 377 -11.35 -4.64 -0.93
CA GLU A 377 -11.37 -3.18 -0.93
C GLU A 377 -10.39 -2.69 0.14
N ALA A 378 -9.70 -1.59 -0.10
CA ALA A 378 -8.82 -1.00 0.92
C ALA A 378 -8.55 0.49 0.70
N GLY A 379 -8.12 1.16 1.78
CA GLY A 379 -7.52 2.48 1.68
C GLY A 379 -6.26 2.42 0.84
N LEU A 380 -5.31 1.58 1.27
CA LEU A 380 -4.00 1.41 0.64
C LEU A 380 -3.78 -0.05 0.19
N GLY A 381 -3.37 -0.21 -1.07
CA GLY A 381 -3.21 -1.50 -1.73
C GLY A 381 -1.84 -1.74 -2.34
N SER A 382 -1.42 -3.00 -2.36
CA SER A 382 -0.30 -3.49 -3.20
C SER A 382 -0.71 -4.76 -3.96
N ARG A 383 -0.25 -4.90 -5.21
CA ARG A 383 -0.66 -6.00 -6.09
C ARG A 383 0.52 -6.91 -6.49
N TYR A 384 0.36 -8.21 -6.29
CA TYR A 384 1.21 -9.31 -6.76
C TYR A 384 2.65 -9.36 -6.25
N ARG A 385 3.49 -8.39 -6.62
CA ARG A 385 4.91 -8.35 -6.26
C ARG A 385 5.16 -7.26 -5.24
N ARG A 386 6.29 -7.36 -4.54
CA ARG A 386 6.77 -6.39 -3.56
C ARG A 386 6.59 -4.95 -4.04
N THR A 387 5.96 -4.12 -3.20
CA THR A 387 6.07 -2.67 -3.29
C THR A 387 7.27 -2.23 -2.46
N GLN A 388 8.17 -1.45 -3.07
CA GLN A 388 9.34 -0.91 -2.39
C GLN A 388 9.17 0.59 -2.16
N ILE A 389 9.36 1.03 -0.92
CA ILE A 389 9.32 2.43 -0.53
C ILE A 389 10.67 2.79 0.11
N ASN A 390 11.45 3.60 -0.58
CA ASN A 390 12.74 4.09 -0.13
C ASN A 390 12.55 5.48 0.47
N VAL A 391 13.03 5.70 1.71
CA VAL A 391 12.85 6.95 2.45
C VAL A 391 14.21 7.50 2.88
N SER A 392 14.43 8.78 2.63
CA SER A 392 15.64 9.51 3.04
C SER A 392 15.33 10.97 3.36
N ASP A 393 16.17 11.60 4.19
CA ASP A 393 16.09 13.03 4.52
C ASP A 393 14.70 13.50 5.03
N GLY A 394 13.97 12.63 5.72
CA GLY A 394 12.65 12.91 6.30
C GLY A 394 11.96 11.64 6.79
N ASP A 395 10.96 11.79 7.66
CA ASP A 395 10.15 10.68 8.19
C ASP A 395 8.97 10.35 7.24
N LEU A 396 8.48 9.11 7.31
CA LEU A 396 7.31 8.65 6.56
C LEU A 396 6.14 8.34 7.49
N TYR A 397 5.02 9.02 7.27
CA TYR A 397 3.74 8.81 7.94
C TYR A 397 2.73 8.23 6.96
N ILE A 398 2.16 7.07 7.28
CA ILE A 398 1.10 6.41 6.50
C ILE A 398 -0.13 6.30 7.38
N THR A 399 -1.20 7.00 7.01
CA THR A 399 -2.54 6.82 7.57
C THR A 399 -3.41 6.14 6.54
N ALA A 400 -3.94 4.97 6.87
CA ALA A 400 -4.86 4.24 6.02
C ALA A 400 -6.16 3.97 6.77
N SER A 401 -7.29 4.15 6.10
CA SER A 401 -8.59 3.81 6.66
C SER A 401 -9.51 3.12 5.67
N ALA A 402 -10.35 2.21 6.16
CA ALA A 402 -11.38 1.56 5.37
C ALA A 402 -12.68 1.36 6.15
N LEU A 403 -13.81 1.59 5.48
CA LEU A 403 -15.12 1.30 6.05
C LEU A 403 -15.38 -0.22 6.06
N SER A 404 -15.42 -0.84 4.87
CA SER A 404 -15.81 -2.24 4.71
C SER A 404 -14.68 -3.23 4.44
N GLY A 405 -13.55 -2.76 3.90
CA GLY A 405 -12.38 -3.59 3.57
C GLY A 405 -11.26 -3.46 4.60
N SER A 406 -10.08 -4.00 4.29
CA SER A 406 -8.90 -3.77 5.16
C SER A 406 -8.37 -2.35 4.97
N ALA A 407 -7.79 -1.71 5.98
CA ALA A 407 -7.21 -0.38 5.76
C ALA A 407 -5.99 -0.47 4.83
N ILE A 408 -5.13 -1.46 5.09
CA ILE A 408 -4.02 -1.86 4.21
C ILE A 408 -4.22 -3.30 3.74
N LEU A 409 -4.08 -3.53 2.44
CA LEU A 409 -4.25 -4.86 1.84
C LEU A 409 -3.17 -5.14 0.78
N SER A 410 -2.65 -6.37 0.76
CA SER A 410 -1.89 -6.88 -0.37
C SER A 410 -2.61 -8.06 -1.03
N LEU A 411 -2.72 -8.01 -2.35
CA LEU A 411 -3.30 -9.08 -3.16
C LEU A 411 -2.20 -9.94 -3.75
N ALA A 412 -2.13 -11.21 -3.36
CA ALA A 412 -1.40 -12.23 -4.10
C ALA A 412 -2.33 -13.41 -4.39
N ALA A 413 -2.26 -13.93 -5.62
CA ALA A 413 -2.96 -15.17 -5.96
C ALA A 413 -2.22 -16.35 -5.30
N THR A 414 -2.98 -17.36 -4.86
CA THR A 414 -2.43 -18.59 -4.27
C THR A 414 -1.40 -19.22 -5.20
N GLY A 415 -0.17 -19.44 -4.71
CA GLY A 415 0.93 -20.03 -5.47
C GLY A 415 1.72 -19.07 -6.37
N GLN A 416 1.48 -17.75 -6.30
CA GLN A 416 2.21 -16.75 -7.08
C GLN A 416 2.91 -15.71 -6.20
N TRP A 417 4.18 -15.43 -6.52
CA TRP A 417 5.10 -14.41 -5.95
C TRP A 417 5.42 -14.55 -4.46
N ALA A 418 6.64 -15.04 -4.19
CA ALA A 418 7.17 -15.23 -2.85
C ALA A 418 7.50 -13.92 -2.10
N ASP A 419 7.36 -12.76 -2.75
CA ASP A 419 7.85 -11.47 -2.27
C ASP A 419 6.77 -10.38 -2.16
N ALA A 420 5.47 -10.69 -2.15
CA ALA A 420 4.44 -9.63 -2.09
C ALA A 420 4.41 -8.87 -0.74
N GLY A 421 3.70 -7.73 -0.72
CA GLY A 421 3.60 -6.85 0.44
C GLY A 421 4.49 -5.61 0.33
N PHE A 422 4.92 -5.08 1.47
CA PHE A 422 5.64 -3.82 1.55
C PHE A 422 7.05 -4.00 2.09
N GLU A 423 8.01 -3.45 1.36
CA GLU A 423 9.39 -3.27 1.82
C GLU A 423 9.69 -1.80 1.99
N PHE A 424 10.14 -1.43 3.18
CA PHE A 424 10.57 -0.09 3.53
C PHE A 424 12.09 -0.10 3.71
N VAL A 425 12.77 0.76 2.96
CA VAL A 425 14.21 0.98 3.07
C VAL A 425 14.43 2.37 3.64
N LEU A 426 14.87 2.43 4.88
CA LEU A 426 15.02 3.67 5.66
C LEU A 426 16.47 4.13 5.66
N ASN A 427 16.70 5.42 5.42
CA ASN A 427 18.02 6.05 5.51
C ASN A 427 17.95 7.26 6.43
N ASN A 428 18.24 7.04 7.71
CA ASN A 428 18.11 7.99 8.81
C ASN A 428 16.68 8.56 8.92
N SER A 429 15.69 7.69 8.73
CA SER A 429 14.27 8.04 8.65
C SER A 429 13.43 7.10 9.52
N ASN A 430 12.42 7.63 10.19
CA ASN A 430 11.44 6.81 10.92
C ASN A 430 10.20 6.54 10.06
N LEU A 431 9.51 5.44 10.37
CA LEU A 431 8.29 5.02 9.73
C LEU A 431 7.16 4.91 10.76
N TYR A 432 6.04 5.55 10.46
CA TYR A 432 4.81 5.49 11.24
C TYR A 432 3.66 5.02 10.35
N ILE A 433 3.00 3.94 10.72
CA ILE A 433 1.81 3.42 10.04
C ILE A 433 0.65 3.38 11.03
N ASP A 434 -0.48 3.99 10.68
CA ASP A 434 -1.75 3.87 11.39
C ASP A 434 -2.83 3.39 10.42
N ALA A 435 -3.33 2.18 10.66
CA ALA A 435 -4.22 1.46 9.76
C ALA A 435 -5.51 1.06 10.48
N ASN A 436 -6.63 1.71 10.16
CA ASN A 436 -7.90 1.52 10.84
C ASN A 436 -9.02 1.02 9.91
N SER A 437 -9.59 -0.15 10.21
CA SER A 437 -10.77 -0.66 9.52
C SER A 437 -11.96 -0.77 10.46
N LYS A 438 -13.13 -0.30 10.00
CA LYS A 438 -14.35 -0.36 10.79
C LYS A 438 -14.99 -1.75 10.83
N PHE A 439 -14.96 -2.50 9.74
CA PHE A 439 -15.66 -3.78 9.62
C PHE A 439 -14.76 -4.98 9.29
N TRP A 440 -13.46 -4.75 9.06
CA TRP A 440 -12.51 -5.76 8.61
C TRP A 440 -11.22 -5.68 9.43
N ASN A 441 -10.09 -6.09 8.86
CA ASN A 441 -8.78 -6.01 9.52
C ASN A 441 -8.15 -4.62 9.35
N GLY A 442 -7.35 -4.17 10.32
CA GLY A 442 -6.50 -2.98 10.11
C GLY A 442 -5.53 -3.22 8.96
N ILE A 443 -4.70 -4.25 9.07
CA ILE A 443 -3.73 -4.64 8.04
C ILE A 443 -3.92 -6.11 7.65
N THR A 444 -4.01 -6.41 6.35
CA THR A 444 -4.04 -7.77 5.81
C THR A 444 -2.96 -7.95 4.73
N LEU A 445 -1.89 -8.66 5.07
CA LEU A 445 -0.76 -8.97 4.19
C LEU A 445 -0.50 -10.50 4.22
N GLY A 446 -1.47 -11.29 3.77
CA GLY A 446 -1.41 -12.75 3.76
C GLY A 446 -2.43 -13.35 2.81
N GLY A 447 -2.04 -14.40 2.07
CA GLY A 447 -2.91 -15.04 1.07
C GLY A 447 -4.02 -15.89 1.70
N TYR A 448 -5.21 -15.87 1.08
CA TYR A 448 -6.27 -16.83 1.40
C TYR A 448 -5.84 -18.24 1.00
N GLY A 449 -5.68 -19.12 1.98
CA GLY A 449 -5.56 -20.57 1.77
C GLY A 449 -4.16 -21.06 1.41
N GLY A 450 -3.49 -21.65 2.40
CA GLY A 450 -2.58 -22.79 2.25
C GLY A 450 -1.34 -22.64 1.35
N SER A 451 -0.17 -22.67 2.01
CA SER A 451 1.19 -23.00 1.52
C SER A 451 2.14 -21.85 1.08
N THR A 452 3.17 -21.68 1.92
CA THR A 452 4.61 -21.44 1.62
C THR A 452 5.16 -20.13 1.07
N TYR A 453 4.43 -19.01 0.97
CA TYR A 453 5.02 -17.79 0.37
C TYR A 453 4.72 -16.47 1.11
N ALA A 454 5.71 -15.57 1.07
CA ALA A 454 5.98 -14.53 2.05
C ALA A 454 5.38 -13.15 1.70
N ASN A 455 4.07 -13.00 1.91
CA ASN A 455 3.45 -11.68 1.95
C ASN A 455 3.67 -11.05 3.33
N GLY A 456 4.07 -9.77 3.38
CA GLY A 456 4.24 -9.15 4.69
C GLY A 456 4.93 -7.80 4.72
N LEU A 457 5.59 -7.54 5.84
CA LEU A 457 6.34 -6.31 6.12
C LEU A 457 7.83 -6.62 6.19
N THR A 458 8.61 -5.87 5.41
CA THR A 458 10.07 -5.95 5.39
C THR A 458 10.64 -4.58 5.70
N PHE A 459 11.51 -4.50 6.71
CA PHE A 459 12.18 -3.26 7.11
C PHE A 459 13.69 -3.42 6.97
N LYS A 460 14.33 -2.42 6.36
CA LYS A 460 15.78 -2.39 6.09
C LYS A 460 16.35 -1.00 6.33
N GLY A 461 17.67 -0.93 6.51
CA GLY A 461 18.40 0.33 6.63
C GLY A 461 18.49 0.79 8.08
N ASN A 462 18.29 2.07 8.37
CA ASN A 462 18.41 2.61 9.72
C ASN A 462 17.29 3.62 10.07
N GLY A 463 16.74 3.46 11.27
CA GLY A 463 15.59 4.23 11.76
C GLY A 463 14.58 3.37 12.53
N ASN A 464 13.64 4.01 13.21
CA ASN A 464 12.63 3.31 14.01
C ASN A 464 11.32 3.11 13.23
N VAL A 465 10.63 2.03 13.55
CA VAL A 465 9.35 1.66 12.91
C VAL A 465 8.27 1.54 13.99
N SER A 466 7.14 2.20 13.77
CA SER A 466 5.93 2.07 14.58
C SER A 466 4.73 1.77 13.67
N VAL A 467 4.08 0.64 13.90
CA VAL A 467 2.91 0.19 13.13
C VAL A 467 1.76 -0.04 14.09
N HIS A 468 0.63 0.62 13.85
CA HIS A 468 -0.64 0.41 14.52
C HIS A 468 -1.67 -0.11 13.51
N GLY A 469 -2.34 -1.21 13.86
CA GLY A 469 -3.43 -1.78 13.08
C GLY A 469 -4.64 -2.07 13.96
N GLN A 470 -5.79 -1.50 13.62
CA GLN A 470 -7.04 -1.73 14.33
C GLN A 470 -8.13 -2.20 13.36
N GLY A 471 -8.82 -3.27 13.72
CA GLY A 471 -9.93 -3.81 12.93
C GLY A 471 -11.01 -4.43 13.80
N ALA A 472 -12.26 -4.42 13.31
CA ALA A 472 -13.35 -5.17 13.94
C ALA A 472 -13.15 -6.69 13.87
N LEU A 473 -12.40 -7.16 12.87
CA LEU A 473 -11.89 -8.53 12.80
C LEU A 473 -10.52 -8.57 13.49
N GLY A 474 -9.42 -8.51 12.74
CA GLY A 474 -8.05 -8.53 13.27
C GLY A 474 -7.35 -7.17 13.23
N GLY A 475 -6.34 -6.98 14.07
CA GLY A 475 -5.52 -5.76 14.03
C GLY A 475 -4.52 -5.80 12.87
N ILE A 476 -3.51 -6.66 12.99
CA ILE A 476 -2.43 -6.85 12.01
C ILE A 476 -2.32 -8.33 11.65
N ILE A 477 -2.60 -8.68 10.39
CA ILE A 477 -2.53 -10.04 9.88
C ILE A 477 -1.48 -10.11 8.77
N LEU A 478 -0.40 -10.87 8.97
CA LEU A 478 0.70 -10.97 8.02
C LEU A 478 1.33 -12.37 7.96
N SER A 479 1.78 -12.77 6.76
CA SER A 479 2.48 -14.04 6.55
C SER A 479 4.00 -13.95 6.75
N ARG A 480 4.57 -12.74 6.83
CA ARG A 480 5.99 -12.50 7.10
C ARG A 480 6.23 -11.15 7.77
N LEU A 481 7.03 -11.15 8.82
CA LEU A 481 7.67 -9.95 9.37
C LEU A 481 9.18 -10.13 9.27
N TYR A 482 9.87 -9.22 8.57
CA TYR A 482 11.32 -9.25 8.39
C TYR A 482 11.96 -7.95 8.89
N THR A 483 12.82 -8.07 9.88
CA THR A 483 13.54 -6.94 10.50
C THR A 483 15.07 -7.12 10.46
N GLY A 484 15.57 -8.21 9.86
CA GLY A 484 16.97 -8.64 9.99
C GLY A 484 18.03 -7.72 9.39
N GLU A 485 17.62 -6.73 8.59
CA GLU A 485 18.51 -5.75 7.94
C GLU A 485 18.21 -4.31 8.43
N LEU A 486 17.45 -4.15 9.51
CA LEU A 486 17.15 -2.86 10.11
C LEU A 486 18.04 -2.61 11.33
N ASP A 487 18.74 -1.49 11.35
CA ASP A 487 19.37 -0.89 12.53
C ASP A 487 18.38 0.10 13.16
N GLY A 488 17.59 -0.39 14.12
CA GLY A 488 16.56 0.39 14.81
C GLY A 488 15.57 -0.47 15.57
N ASN A 489 14.60 0.18 16.23
CA ASN A 489 13.54 -0.51 16.97
C ASN A 489 12.29 -0.68 16.10
N VAL A 490 11.59 -1.79 16.30
CA VAL A 490 10.33 -2.09 15.59
C VAL A 490 9.21 -2.31 16.60
N GLN A 491 8.16 -1.49 16.56
CA GLN A 491 6.97 -1.63 17.37
C GLN A 491 5.75 -1.94 16.50
N LEU A 492 5.09 -3.06 16.73
CA LEU A 492 3.79 -3.40 16.15
C LEU A 492 2.72 -3.45 17.24
N THR A 493 1.63 -2.71 17.05
CA THR A 493 0.46 -2.70 17.93
C THR A 493 -0.78 -3.10 17.14
N GLY A 494 -1.42 -4.21 17.52
CA GLY A 494 -2.59 -4.75 16.83
C GLY A 494 -3.80 -4.86 17.74
N VAL A 495 -4.92 -4.26 17.34
CA VAL A 495 -6.20 -4.30 18.07
C VAL A 495 -7.25 -4.99 17.20
N GLY A 496 -7.59 -6.23 17.57
CA GLY A 496 -8.64 -7.02 16.93
C GLY A 496 -9.93 -7.04 17.75
N GLY A 497 -11.05 -7.28 17.07
CA GLY A 497 -12.31 -7.67 17.67
C GLY A 497 -12.42 -9.19 17.68
N SER A 498 -12.95 -9.76 16.60
CA SER A 498 -13.24 -11.20 16.50
C SER A 498 -12.10 -12.07 15.95
N ALA A 499 -10.99 -11.48 15.54
CA ALA A 499 -9.77 -12.17 15.16
C ALA A 499 -8.57 -11.61 15.95
N ALA A 500 -7.40 -12.21 15.78
CA ALA A 500 -6.23 -11.87 16.56
C ALA A 500 -5.85 -10.37 16.48
N GLY A 501 -5.32 -9.84 17.59
CA GLY A 501 -4.74 -8.50 17.60
C GLY A 501 -3.56 -8.43 16.64
N ILE A 502 -2.64 -9.38 16.76
CA ILE A 502 -1.57 -9.63 15.80
C ILE A 502 -1.59 -11.12 15.43
N ASP A 503 -1.72 -11.44 14.14
CA ASP A 503 -1.41 -12.77 13.59
C ASP A 503 -0.22 -12.64 12.65
N ALA A 504 0.92 -13.14 13.10
CA ALA A 504 2.16 -13.09 12.35
C ALA A 504 2.71 -14.50 12.17
N SER A 505 2.86 -14.90 10.91
CA SER A 505 3.78 -15.99 10.58
C SER A 505 5.19 -15.40 10.46
N LEU A 506 6.15 -15.91 11.23
CA LEU A 506 7.53 -15.41 11.19
C LEU A 506 8.40 -16.37 10.38
N ASN A 507 9.24 -15.81 9.51
CA ASN A 507 10.20 -16.56 8.70
C ASN A 507 11.66 -16.27 9.08
N THR A 508 11.89 -15.50 10.16
CA THR A 508 13.23 -15.06 10.57
C THR A 508 13.39 -14.89 12.08
N VAL A 509 14.63 -14.99 12.55
CA VAL A 509 15.07 -14.52 13.86
C VAL A 509 14.87 -13.01 13.94
N PHE A 510 14.23 -12.53 15.00
CA PHE A 510 14.20 -11.09 15.25
C PHE A 510 15.62 -10.63 15.58
N GLN A 511 16.09 -9.62 14.86
CA GLN A 511 17.34 -8.92 15.16
C GLN A 511 16.95 -7.54 15.70
N GLY A 512 17.51 -7.17 16.86
CA GLY A 512 17.22 -5.87 17.48
C GLY A 512 15.84 -5.79 18.17
N GLY A 513 15.61 -4.71 18.92
CA GLY A 513 14.46 -4.51 19.81
C GLY A 513 13.10 -4.50 19.10
N VAL A 514 12.54 -5.69 18.84
CA VAL A 514 11.18 -5.87 18.33
C VAL A 514 10.21 -5.93 19.50
N SER A 515 9.18 -5.07 19.48
CA SER A 515 8.09 -5.07 20.44
C SER A 515 6.77 -5.34 19.73
N LEU A 516 6.09 -6.41 20.12
CA LEU A 516 4.76 -6.78 19.62
C LEU A 516 3.73 -6.58 20.75
N SER A 517 2.64 -5.88 20.49
CA SER A 517 1.55 -5.68 21.44
C SER A 517 0.21 -5.96 20.76
N GLY A 518 -0.43 -7.06 21.11
CA GLY A 518 -1.70 -7.48 20.50
C GLY A 518 -2.83 -7.62 21.50
N SER A 519 -4.01 -7.09 21.18
CA SER A 519 -5.23 -7.26 21.97
C SER A 519 -6.38 -7.77 21.10
N SER A 520 -7.17 -8.72 21.59
CA SER A 520 -8.37 -9.22 20.89
C SER A 520 -9.53 -9.43 21.87
N ALA A 521 -10.76 -9.18 21.40
CA ALA A 521 -11.95 -9.47 22.19
C ALA A 521 -12.28 -10.97 22.18
N ASP A 522 -12.31 -11.62 21.02
CA ASP A 522 -12.79 -13.01 20.90
C ASP A 522 -11.76 -14.03 20.38
N ASP A 523 -10.55 -13.59 20.07
CA ASP A 523 -9.44 -14.45 19.64
C ASP A 523 -8.18 -14.15 20.47
N VAL A 524 -7.01 -14.62 20.05
CA VAL A 524 -5.76 -14.40 20.78
C VAL A 524 -5.25 -12.97 20.63
N GLY A 525 -4.59 -12.44 21.67
CA GLY A 525 -3.95 -11.14 21.59
C GLY A 525 -2.85 -11.14 20.53
N VAL A 526 -1.91 -12.08 20.66
CA VAL A 526 -0.83 -12.32 19.69
C VAL A 526 -0.77 -13.80 19.30
N LEU A 527 -0.89 -14.09 18.01
CA LEU A 527 -0.62 -15.38 17.39
C LEU A 527 0.71 -15.32 16.64
N LEU A 528 1.66 -16.18 17.03
CA LEU A 528 2.87 -16.44 16.26
C LEU A 528 2.84 -17.88 15.77
N SER A 529 2.74 -18.10 14.45
CA SER A 529 2.63 -19.44 13.86
C SER A 529 3.76 -19.75 12.88
N PHE A 530 4.27 -20.99 12.92
CA PHE A 530 5.32 -21.48 12.02
C PHE A 530 4.80 -22.70 11.24
N GLY A 531 4.47 -22.49 9.97
CA GLY A 531 3.92 -23.51 9.08
C GLY A 531 4.99 -24.33 8.36
N PRO A 532 4.64 -25.51 7.83
CA PRO A 532 5.56 -26.36 7.06
C PRO A 532 6.06 -25.64 5.80
N GLY A 533 7.37 -25.76 5.53
CA GLY A 533 7.99 -25.35 4.26
C GLY A 533 8.83 -24.07 4.25
N ILE A 534 8.96 -23.33 5.36
CA ILE A 534 10.00 -22.30 5.53
C ILE A 534 10.65 -22.48 6.90
N GLN A 535 11.84 -23.10 6.92
CA GLN A 535 12.71 -23.26 8.09
C GLN A 535 11.98 -23.88 9.30
N GLU A 536 11.69 -25.18 9.26
CA GLU A 536 11.09 -25.91 10.40
C GLU A 536 11.95 -25.93 11.68
N HIS A 537 13.11 -25.28 11.73
CA HIS A 537 14.11 -25.50 12.76
C HIS A 537 14.70 -24.17 13.27
N ASN A 538 14.44 -23.87 14.55
CA ASN A 538 15.10 -22.89 15.42
C ASN A 538 14.63 -21.43 15.24
N MET A 539 13.50 -21.10 15.87
CA MET A 539 13.11 -19.72 16.14
C MET A 539 13.93 -19.15 17.31
N ASN A 540 14.38 -17.91 17.20
CA ASN A 540 14.80 -17.11 18.34
C ASN A 540 14.19 -15.71 18.25
N LEU A 541 13.43 -15.30 19.27
CA LEU A 541 12.94 -13.91 19.34
C LEU A 541 13.98 -12.95 19.96
N ASN A 542 15.13 -13.43 20.43
CA ASN A 542 16.37 -12.70 20.71
C ASN A 542 16.20 -11.27 21.28
N GLY A 543 15.75 -11.16 22.53
CA GLY A 543 15.56 -9.87 23.21
C GLY A 543 14.25 -9.14 22.88
N SER A 544 13.36 -9.75 22.11
CA SER A 544 12.05 -9.15 21.78
C SER A 544 11.10 -9.11 22.97
N ASN A 545 10.22 -8.12 22.97
CA ASN A 545 9.12 -7.97 23.93
C ASN A 545 7.78 -8.30 23.25
N VAL A 546 7.05 -9.29 23.75
CA VAL A 546 5.73 -9.68 23.24
C VAL A 546 4.70 -9.54 24.36
N ALA A 547 3.72 -8.70 24.15
CA ALA A 547 2.58 -8.52 25.03
C ALA A 547 1.29 -8.90 24.29
N GLY A 548 0.47 -9.75 24.92
CA GLY A 548 -0.77 -10.24 24.32
C GLY A 548 -1.89 -10.28 25.34
N SER A 549 -3.04 -9.70 25.02
CA SER A 549 -4.25 -9.75 25.85
C SER A 549 -5.45 -10.27 25.07
N SER A 550 -6.24 -11.13 25.69
CA SER A 550 -7.48 -11.66 25.11
C SER A 550 -8.61 -11.63 26.13
N GLU A 551 -9.81 -11.23 25.72
CA GLU A 551 -10.99 -11.31 26.59
C GLU A 551 -11.58 -12.72 26.62
N ASN A 552 -12.02 -13.24 25.48
CA ASN A 552 -12.71 -14.54 25.36
C ASN A 552 -11.93 -15.60 24.55
N GLY A 553 -10.74 -15.26 24.06
CA GLY A 553 -9.95 -16.12 23.19
C GLY A 553 -9.18 -17.21 23.92
N SER A 554 -8.50 -18.06 23.14
CA SER A 554 -7.78 -19.23 23.67
C SER A 554 -6.49 -18.88 24.41
N ALA A 555 -5.91 -17.70 24.17
CA ALA A 555 -4.74 -17.23 24.88
C ALA A 555 -4.52 -15.72 24.77
N GLY A 556 -3.82 -15.12 25.74
CA GLY A 556 -3.21 -13.79 25.55
C GLY A 556 -2.13 -13.84 24.47
N ILE A 557 -1.20 -14.80 24.59
CA ILE A 557 -0.16 -15.10 23.59
C ILE A 557 -0.24 -16.58 23.22
N LEU A 558 -0.29 -16.89 21.92
CA LEU A 558 -0.24 -18.24 21.39
C LEU A 558 0.92 -18.39 20.40
N ILE A 559 1.88 -19.25 20.73
CA ILE A 559 3.01 -19.57 19.86
C ILE A 559 2.88 -21.02 19.38
N LYS A 560 2.86 -21.21 18.06
CA LYS A 560 2.71 -22.53 17.41
C LYS A 560 3.97 -22.89 16.60
N GLY A 561 4.66 -23.98 16.95
CA GLY A 561 5.79 -24.50 16.18
C GLY A 561 6.55 -25.63 16.87
N LYS A 562 7.72 -25.99 16.32
CA LYS A 562 8.66 -26.97 16.88
C LYS A 562 10.02 -26.32 17.09
N ASN A 563 10.75 -26.72 18.15
CA ASN A 563 12.10 -26.23 18.44
C ASN A 563 12.18 -24.70 18.53
N ILE A 564 11.29 -24.11 19.34
CA ILE A 564 11.22 -22.66 19.54
C ILE A 564 12.16 -22.28 20.67
N SER A 565 13.10 -21.37 20.41
CA SER A 565 13.95 -20.76 21.43
C SER A 565 13.53 -19.31 21.70
N PHE A 566 13.63 -18.89 22.94
CA PHE A 566 13.39 -17.52 23.36
C PHE A 566 14.54 -17.07 24.27
N THR A 567 15.46 -16.30 23.70
CA THR A 567 16.65 -15.81 24.41
C THR A 567 16.46 -14.35 24.85
N ASN A 568 16.73 -14.03 26.12
CA ASN A 568 16.79 -12.66 26.69
C ASN A 568 15.55 -11.75 26.48
N GLY A 569 14.41 -12.29 26.05
CA GLY A 569 13.20 -11.51 25.77
C GLY A 569 12.16 -11.57 26.89
N THR A 570 11.05 -10.87 26.68
CA THR A 570 9.87 -10.87 27.56
C THR A 570 8.60 -11.33 26.85
N LEU A 571 7.85 -12.26 27.47
CA LEU A 571 6.48 -12.61 27.07
C LEU A 571 5.51 -12.22 28.19
N THR A 572 4.50 -11.41 27.90
CA THR A 572 3.46 -11.02 28.87
C THR A 572 2.08 -11.30 28.30
N GLY A 573 1.49 -12.44 28.69
CA GLY A 573 0.20 -12.90 28.19
C GLY A 573 -0.90 -12.80 29.23
N THR A 574 -2.07 -12.28 28.84
CA THR A 574 -3.26 -12.18 29.71
C THR A 574 -4.50 -12.71 28.99
N ALA A 575 -5.21 -13.66 29.61
CA ALA A 575 -6.56 -14.06 29.23
C ALA A 575 -7.53 -13.66 30.35
N THR A 576 -8.39 -12.67 30.10
CA THR A 576 -9.18 -12.04 31.17
C THR A 576 -10.50 -12.74 31.47
N SER A 577 -10.97 -13.63 30.59
CA SER A 577 -12.16 -14.45 30.84
C SER A 577 -12.10 -15.80 30.12
N GLY A 578 -13.02 -16.69 30.48
CA GLY A 578 -13.11 -18.04 29.91
C GLY A 578 -11.88 -18.91 30.20
N ASN A 579 -11.76 -19.99 29.42
CA ASN A 579 -10.74 -21.04 29.61
C ASN A 579 -9.39 -20.72 28.92
N GLY A 580 -9.23 -19.50 28.39
CA GLY A 580 -8.00 -19.09 27.72
C GLY A 580 -6.82 -19.01 28.69
N SER A 581 -5.61 -19.34 28.22
CA SER A 581 -4.39 -19.27 29.03
C SER A 581 -3.65 -17.94 28.83
N GLY A 582 -2.86 -17.48 29.79
CA GLY A 582 -2.07 -16.25 29.60
C GLY A 582 -1.10 -16.40 28.43
N VAL A 583 -0.22 -17.40 28.51
CA VAL A 583 0.73 -17.77 27.45
C VAL A 583 0.57 -19.25 27.11
N VAL A 584 0.54 -19.57 25.82
CA VAL A 584 0.50 -20.94 25.29
C VAL A 584 1.64 -21.19 24.33
N LEU A 585 2.42 -22.24 24.60
CA LEU A 585 3.43 -22.79 23.68
C LEU A 585 2.95 -24.16 23.20
N THR A 586 2.72 -24.33 21.90
CA THR A 586 2.15 -25.57 21.34
C THR A 586 2.71 -25.87 19.94
N GLY A 587 2.41 -27.06 19.40
CA GLY A 587 2.92 -27.52 18.09
C GLY A 587 3.74 -28.82 18.11
N GLY A 588 3.83 -29.48 19.27
CA GLY A 588 4.39 -30.84 19.41
C GLY A 588 5.92 -30.92 19.29
N GLY A 589 6.64 -29.87 19.71
CA GLY A 589 8.11 -29.85 19.73
C GLY A 589 8.68 -29.42 21.08
N ASN A 590 10.00 -29.22 21.11
CA ASN A 590 10.74 -28.72 22.27
C ASN A 590 10.72 -27.19 22.29
N TYR A 591 10.59 -26.59 23.47
CA TYR A 591 10.68 -25.15 23.67
C TYR A 591 11.85 -24.85 24.59
N THR A 592 12.69 -23.89 24.24
CA THR A 592 13.86 -23.50 25.04
C THR A 592 13.73 -22.04 25.45
N LEU A 593 13.76 -21.78 26.75
CA LEU A 593 13.81 -20.43 27.31
C LEU A 593 15.21 -20.22 27.88
N ASP A 594 15.87 -19.12 27.50
CA ASP A 594 17.26 -18.87 27.85
C ASP A 594 17.44 -17.40 28.26
N GLY A 595 17.60 -17.11 29.56
CA GLY A 595 17.59 -15.73 30.08
C GLY A 595 16.28 -14.97 29.83
N ALA A 596 15.20 -15.66 29.51
CA ALA A 596 13.92 -15.03 29.18
C ALA A 596 13.01 -14.83 30.41
N SER A 597 12.11 -13.85 30.34
CA SER A 597 11.07 -13.62 31.35
C SER A 597 9.67 -13.79 30.79
N ILE A 598 8.93 -14.80 31.26
CA ILE A 598 7.61 -15.17 30.78
C ILE A 598 6.62 -14.95 31.93
N THR A 599 5.62 -14.11 31.71
CA THR A 599 4.51 -13.88 32.65
C THR A 599 3.19 -14.19 31.97
N GLY A 600 2.39 -15.04 32.58
CA GLY A 600 1.08 -15.43 32.08
C GLY A 600 0.01 -15.30 33.16
N THR A 601 -1.08 -14.62 32.85
CA THR A 601 -2.25 -14.48 33.73
C THR A 601 -3.50 -14.99 33.02
N ALA A 602 -4.28 -15.83 33.70
CA ALA A 602 -5.52 -16.39 33.15
C ALA A 602 -6.66 -16.37 34.17
N ALA A 603 -7.87 -16.16 33.68
CA ALA A 603 -9.10 -16.32 34.46
C ALA A 603 -9.34 -17.79 34.82
N ASP A 604 -9.79 -18.64 33.89
CA ASP A 604 -10.04 -20.06 34.16
C ASP A 604 -9.05 -21.02 33.47
N GLY A 605 -8.26 -20.51 32.51
CA GLY A 605 -7.16 -21.27 31.90
C GLY A 605 -5.90 -21.30 32.76
N SER A 606 -4.82 -21.91 32.24
CA SER A 606 -3.53 -21.87 32.93
C SER A 606 -2.88 -20.50 32.76
N GLY A 607 -2.16 -20.01 33.78
CA GLY A 607 -1.34 -18.81 33.61
C GLY A 607 -0.38 -18.99 32.44
N ILE A 608 0.37 -20.09 32.45
CA ILE A 608 1.25 -20.51 31.35
C ILE A 608 0.99 -22.00 31.04
N ALA A 609 0.78 -22.34 29.77
CA ALA A 609 0.61 -23.71 29.30
C ALA A 609 1.63 -24.05 28.21
N VAL A 610 2.44 -25.09 28.45
CA VAL A 610 3.41 -25.62 27.48
C VAL A 610 3.01 -27.04 27.08
N ASN A 611 2.72 -27.24 25.80
CA ASN A 611 2.35 -28.53 25.22
C ASN A 611 3.56 -29.14 24.49
N GLY A 612 4.42 -29.81 25.25
CA GLY A 612 5.69 -30.40 24.83
C GLY A 612 6.77 -30.26 25.91
N THR A 613 8.01 -30.63 25.58
CA THR A 613 9.17 -30.50 26.48
C THR A 613 9.60 -29.04 26.58
N LEU A 614 9.83 -28.57 27.82
CA LEU A 614 10.31 -27.24 28.13
C LEU A 614 11.73 -27.31 28.68
N THR A 615 12.69 -26.72 27.98
CA THR A 615 14.03 -26.46 28.48
C THR A 615 14.11 -25.04 29.02
N VAL A 616 14.62 -24.84 30.23
CA VAL A 616 14.85 -23.51 30.85
C VAL A 616 16.32 -23.35 31.22
N ASN A 617 16.94 -22.22 30.86
CA ASN A 617 18.38 -22.00 31.01
C ASN A 617 18.68 -20.56 31.50
N ASN A 618 19.86 -20.39 32.10
CA ASN A 618 20.56 -19.11 32.31
C ASN A 618 19.69 -17.92 32.74
N GLY A 619 19.13 -17.94 33.95
CA GLY A 619 18.40 -16.79 34.50
C GLY A 619 16.95 -16.70 34.05
N THR A 620 16.43 -17.72 33.37
CA THR A 620 15.04 -17.77 32.93
C THR A 620 14.07 -17.63 34.10
N VAL A 621 13.08 -16.75 33.93
CA VAL A 621 11.98 -16.52 34.87
C VAL A 621 10.66 -16.89 34.22
N VAL A 622 9.90 -17.79 34.84
CA VAL A 622 8.57 -18.21 34.41
C VAL A 622 7.58 -17.93 35.54
N LYS A 623 6.57 -17.09 35.30
CA LYS A 623 5.58 -16.69 36.30
C LYS A 623 4.15 -16.87 35.78
N GLY A 624 3.47 -17.90 36.26
CA GLY A 624 2.08 -18.19 35.91
C GLY A 624 1.11 -17.86 37.04
N LEU A 625 -0.01 -17.22 36.71
CA LEU A 625 -1.13 -16.95 37.62
C LEU A 625 -2.44 -17.40 36.99
N ALA A 626 -3.14 -18.32 37.65
CA ALA A 626 -4.52 -18.67 37.36
C ALA A 626 -5.42 -18.24 38.51
N THR A 627 -6.38 -17.35 38.25
CA THR A 627 -7.26 -16.80 39.29
C THR A 627 -8.55 -17.60 39.49
N GLY A 628 -8.84 -18.54 38.60
CA GLY A 628 -10.01 -19.42 38.59
C GLY A 628 -9.57 -20.88 38.57
N GLY A 629 -10.14 -21.68 37.66
CA GLY A 629 -10.03 -23.16 37.65
C GLY A 629 -8.77 -23.77 37.01
N GLY A 630 -7.79 -22.97 36.58
CA GLY A 630 -6.59 -23.45 35.88
C GLY A 630 -5.35 -23.56 36.77
N ASN A 631 -4.25 -24.08 36.20
CA ASN A 631 -2.97 -24.19 36.90
C ASN A 631 -2.15 -22.89 36.73
N GLY A 632 -1.26 -22.59 37.68
CA GLY A 632 -0.33 -21.46 37.52
C GLY A 632 0.57 -21.67 36.29
N VAL A 633 1.36 -22.74 36.31
CA VAL A 633 2.20 -23.20 35.18
C VAL A 633 1.93 -24.67 34.90
N THR A 634 1.69 -25.03 33.64
CA THR A 634 1.57 -26.43 33.18
C THR A 634 2.59 -26.75 32.10
N VAL A 635 3.31 -27.86 32.24
CA VAL A 635 4.15 -28.46 31.20
C VAL A 635 3.67 -29.89 30.97
N SER A 636 3.14 -30.19 29.78
CA SER A 636 2.60 -31.52 29.48
C SER A 636 3.66 -32.55 29.07
N GLY A 637 4.89 -32.09 28.78
CA GLY A 637 6.06 -32.94 28.52
C GLY A 637 7.09 -32.81 29.63
N ASP A 638 8.36 -33.03 29.28
CA ASP A 638 9.47 -32.95 30.23
C ASP A 638 9.83 -31.50 30.55
N LEU A 639 10.37 -31.26 31.75
CA LEU A 639 10.93 -29.97 32.17
C LEU A 639 12.43 -30.15 32.42
N VAL A 640 13.28 -29.53 31.61
CA VAL A 640 14.72 -29.82 31.58
C VAL A 640 15.55 -28.54 31.72
N THR A 641 16.74 -28.64 32.31
CA THR A 641 17.81 -27.64 32.24
C THR A 641 19.01 -28.20 31.49
N ASP A 642 19.55 -27.44 30.53
CA ASP A 642 20.86 -27.75 29.92
C ASP A 642 21.99 -27.00 30.64
N SER A 643 21.73 -25.78 31.13
CA SER A 643 22.67 -24.94 31.88
C SER A 643 21.97 -24.13 32.97
N GLY A 644 22.38 -24.33 34.23
CA GLY A 644 21.52 -24.14 35.41
C GLY A 644 21.48 -22.79 36.13
N ASP A 645 22.20 -21.74 35.75
CA ASP A 645 22.34 -20.60 36.67
C ASP A 645 21.12 -19.67 36.75
N GLY A 646 20.53 -19.51 37.95
CA GLY A 646 19.56 -18.44 38.25
C GLY A 646 18.12 -18.66 37.76
N ILE A 647 17.72 -19.91 37.50
CA ILE A 647 16.40 -20.25 36.95
C ILE A 647 15.32 -20.17 38.04
N SER A 648 14.17 -19.54 37.72
CA SER A 648 13.03 -19.42 38.63
C SER A 648 11.70 -19.68 37.92
N ILE A 649 11.02 -20.76 38.30
CA ILE A 649 9.67 -21.10 37.85
C ILE A 649 8.72 -20.92 39.04
N THR A 650 7.75 -20.03 38.91
CA THR A 650 6.73 -19.76 39.92
C THR A 650 5.33 -19.88 39.33
N GLY A 651 4.48 -20.68 39.96
CA GLY A 651 3.09 -20.84 39.55
C GLY A 651 2.13 -20.67 40.73
N THR A 652 1.10 -19.85 40.53
CA THR A 652 0.04 -19.61 41.50
C THR A 652 -1.31 -19.98 40.89
N ALA A 653 -2.09 -20.80 41.57
CA ALA A 653 -3.46 -21.17 41.19
C ALA A 653 -4.42 -20.94 42.36
N PHE A 654 -5.59 -20.37 42.10
CA PHE A 654 -6.66 -20.31 43.12
C PHE A 654 -7.40 -21.67 43.17
N SER A 655 -7.62 -22.30 42.03
CA SER A 655 -8.12 -23.67 41.94
C SER A 655 -7.40 -24.43 40.83
N GLY A 656 -6.59 -25.41 41.18
CA GLY A 656 -5.69 -26.14 40.29
C GLY A 656 -4.31 -26.31 40.94
N ASP A 657 -3.35 -26.81 40.18
CA ASP A 657 -1.98 -26.93 40.66
C ASP A 657 -1.22 -25.61 40.47
N GLY A 658 -0.40 -25.22 41.46
CA GLY A 658 0.48 -24.05 41.31
C GLY A 658 1.44 -24.27 40.15
N VAL A 659 2.21 -25.36 40.19
CA VAL A 659 3.00 -25.86 39.06
C VAL A 659 2.69 -27.34 38.80
N LYS A 660 2.39 -27.69 37.55
CA LYS A 660 2.11 -29.06 37.09
C LYS A 660 3.07 -29.47 35.97
N VAL A 661 3.75 -30.59 36.13
CA VAL A 661 4.59 -31.21 35.10
C VAL A 661 4.18 -32.66 34.91
N ASP A 662 3.76 -33.01 33.70
CA ASP A 662 3.27 -34.37 33.38
C ASP A 662 4.41 -35.34 33.01
N GLY A 663 5.51 -34.84 32.45
CA GLY A 663 6.70 -35.62 32.09
C GLY A 663 7.79 -35.65 33.17
N ASP A 664 8.98 -36.09 32.77
CA ASP A 664 10.16 -36.12 33.64
C ASP A 664 10.71 -34.69 33.85
N THR A 665 11.18 -34.41 35.05
CA THR A 665 11.76 -33.12 35.44
C THR A 665 13.23 -33.28 35.79
N THR A 666 14.12 -32.64 35.03
CA THR A 666 15.56 -32.57 35.30
C THR A 666 15.98 -31.12 35.48
N LEU A 667 16.32 -30.72 36.70
CA LEU A 667 16.65 -29.33 37.02
C LEU A 667 18.01 -29.20 37.70
N THR A 668 18.80 -28.21 37.31
CA THR A 668 20.08 -27.86 37.93
C THR A 668 20.05 -26.39 38.35
N ASN A 669 20.43 -26.09 39.59
CA ASN A 669 20.48 -24.72 40.15
C ASN A 669 19.21 -23.88 39.89
N ALA A 670 18.05 -24.54 39.97
CA ALA A 670 16.74 -23.94 39.70
C ALA A 670 15.89 -23.80 40.97
N MET A 671 14.95 -22.85 40.94
CA MET A 671 13.87 -22.74 41.91
C MET A 671 12.54 -23.09 41.23
N LEU A 672 11.86 -24.12 41.74
CA LEU A 672 10.51 -24.51 41.32
C LEU A 672 9.55 -24.24 42.49
N ASN A 673 8.75 -23.18 42.38
CA ASN A 673 7.87 -22.72 43.46
C ASN A 673 6.40 -22.72 43.04
N GLY A 674 5.58 -23.49 43.73
CA GLY A 674 4.16 -23.63 43.40
C GLY A 674 3.26 -23.30 44.58
N ARG A 675 2.22 -22.51 44.33
CA ARG A 675 1.18 -22.18 45.32
C ARG A 675 -0.21 -22.46 44.78
N ALA A 676 -1.02 -23.18 45.54
CA ALA A 676 -2.43 -23.41 45.26
C ALA A 676 -3.30 -23.05 46.47
N ASP A 677 -4.47 -22.46 46.26
CA ASP A 677 -5.49 -22.39 47.33
C ASP A 677 -6.27 -23.71 47.42
N SER A 678 -6.64 -24.30 46.28
CA SER A 678 -7.10 -25.70 46.20
C SER A 678 -6.42 -26.47 45.08
N GLY A 679 -5.83 -27.63 45.36
CA GLY A 679 -5.02 -28.42 44.43
C GLY A 679 -3.63 -28.71 45.01
N ASN A 680 -2.63 -28.99 44.18
CA ASN A 680 -1.26 -29.17 44.66
C ASN A 680 -0.44 -27.89 44.51
N GLY A 681 0.45 -27.57 45.46
CA GLY A 681 1.42 -26.49 45.27
C GLY A 681 2.31 -26.80 44.06
N VAL A 682 3.03 -27.92 44.11
CA VAL A 682 3.77 -28.49 42.99
C VAL A 682 3.31 -29.93 42.74
N ASN A 683 3.05 -30.30 41.49
CA ASN A 683 2.66 -31.64 41.07
C ASN A 683 3.56 -32.12 39.93
N ILE A 684 4.38 -33.14 40.18
CA ILE A 684 5.26 -33.74 39.18
C ILE A 684 4.84 -35.20 39.03
N ALA A 685 4.31 -35.57 37.86
CA ALA A 685 3.84 -36.93 37.60
C ALA A 685 5.00 -37.88 37.22
N GLY A 686 6.00 -37.39 36.48
CA GLY A 686 7.21 -38.14 36.11
C GLY A 686 8.30 -38.17 37.18
N ASN A 687 9.50 -38.57 36.79
CA ASN A 687 10.68 -38.60 37.65
C ASN A 687 11.19 -37.19 37.92
N LEU A 688 11.68 -36.92 39.13
CA LEU A 688 12.36 -35.67 39.49
C LEU A 688 13.84 -35.96 39.73
N THR A 689 14.71 -35.43 38.87
CA THR A 689 16.17 -35.48 39.03
C THR A 689 16.70 -34.06 39.21
N THR A 690 17.39 -33.77 40.32
CA THR A 690 17.99 -32.46 40.51
C THR A 690 19.38 -32.52 41.12
N ASP A 691 20.11 -31.41 41.06
CA ASP A 691 21.31 -31.24 41.87
C ASP A 691 20.97 -30.79 43.29
N SER A 692 21.97 -30.72 44.17
CA SER A 692 21.81 -30.29 45.57
C SER A 692 21.46 -28.80 45.72
N SER A 693 21.63 -27.99 44.68
CA SER A 693 21.34 -26.55 44.70
C SER A 693 19.90 -26.23 44.29
N THR A 694 19.22 -27.14 43.59
CA THR A 694 17.82 -27.00 43.18
C THR A 694 16.87 -27.09 44.36
N GLN A 695 15.90 -26.15 44.39
CA GLN A 695 14.87 -26.07 45.42
C GLN A 695 13.49 -26.29 44.81
N VAL A 696 12.76 -27.27 45.34
CA VAL A 696 11.35 -27.51 44.99
C VAL A 696 10.50 -27.14 46.21
N SER A 697 9.69 -26.09 46.08
CA SER A 697 8.85 -25.58 47.17
C SER A 697 7.39 -25.54 46.74
N GLY A 698 6.53 -26.18 47.52
CA GLY A 698 5.10 -26.25 47.24
C GLY A 698 4.27 -25.87 48.47
N HIS A 699 3.24 -25.06 48.25
CA HIS A 699 2.22 -24.76 49.26
C HIS A 699 0.81 -24.96 48.72
N ALA A 700 -0.02 -25.66 49.47
CA ALA A 700 -1.46 -25.75 49.23
C ALA A 700 -2.27 -25.31 50.47
N ALA A 701 -3.26 -24.42 50.32
CA ALA A 701 -4.16 -24.16 51.44
C ALA A 701 -5.10 -25.38 51.67
N SER A 702 -5.55 -26.00 50.58
CA SER A 702 -6.27 -27.28 50.60
C SER A 702 -5.76 -28.21 49.49
N GLY A 703 -5.16 -29.34 49.87
CA GLY A 703 -4.52 -30.30 48.96
C GLY A 703 -3.06 -30.60 49.33
N THR A 704 -2.23 -31.01 48.38
CA THR A 704 -0.83 -31.41 48.67
C THR A 704 0.14 -30.25 48.45
N GLY A 705 1.04 -29.97 49.39
CA GLY A 705 2.12 -29.00 49.16
C GLY A 705 2.96 -29.39 47.95
N VAL A 706 3.59 -30.57 47.97
CA VAL A 706 4.31 -31.17 46.82
C VAL A 706 3.87 -32.61 46.60
N ASN A 707 3.42 -32.94 45.40
CA ASN A 707 3.09 -34.30 44.96
C ASN A 707 4.15 -34.82 43.97
N LEU A 708 4.74 -35.98 44.26
CA LEU A 708 5.75 -36.65 43.43
C LEU A 708 5.26 -38.03 43.01
N GLY A 709 5.06 -38.20 41.70
CA GLY A 709 4.44 -39.37 41.08
C GLY A 709 5.36 -40.57 40.79
N ALA A 710 6.68 -40.38 40.79
CA ALA A 710 7.65 -41.42 40.42
C ALA A 710 8.96 -41.33 41.22
N ALA A 711 10.12 -41.61 40.61
CA ALA A 711 11.43 -41.56 41.28
C ALA A 711 11.89 -40.11 41.57
N LEU A 712 12.65 -39.96 42.64
CA LEU A 712 13.28 -38.72 43.09
C LEU A 712 14.78 -38.96 43.31
N THR A 713 15.64 -38.23 42.60
CA THR A 713 17.10 -38.30 42.77
C THR A 713 17.67 -36.91 42.88
N GLY A 714 18.19 -36.56 44.05
CA GLY A 714 18.62 -35.20 44.36
C GLY A 714 17.43 -34.23 44.46
N ALA A 715 17.43 -33.38 45.49
CA ALA A 715 16.63 -32.15 45.65
C ALA A 715 16.52 -31.75 47.11
N SER A 716 16.32 -30.45 47.36
CA SER A 716 15.69 -29.96 48.59
C SER A 716 14.19 -29.72 48.31
N VAL A 717 13.33 -30.67 48.70
CA VAL A 717 11.87 -30.59 48.55
C VAL A 717 11.23 -30.07 49.83
N LYS A 718 10.46 -28.99 49.74
CA LYS A 718 9.69 -28.41 50.85
C LYS A 718 8.22 -28.33 50.48
N GLY A 719 7.41 -29.21 51.07
CA GLY A 719 5.97 -29.22 50.89
C GLY A 719 5.25 -28.77 52.14
N SER A 720 4.36 -27.79 52.00
CA SER A 720 3.50 -27.32 53.09
C SER A 720 2.02 -27.37 52.69
N SER A 721 1.17 -27.78 53.63
CA SER A 721 -0.28 -27.70 53.43
C SER A 721 -0.98 -27.18 54.68
N ASP A 722 -2.02 -26.36 54.51
CA ASP A 722 -2.81 -25.95 55.68
C ASP A 722 -3.71 -27.11 56.12
N THR A 723 -4.41 -27.75 55.18
CA THR A 723 -5.41 -28.79 55.52
C THR A 723 -5.21 -30.17 54.89
N GLY A 724 -4.28 -30.31 53.92
CA GLY A 724 -3.97 -31.59 53.26
C GLY A 724 -2.57 -32.11 53.58
N THR A 725 -1.92 -32.76 52.61
CA THR A 725 -0.59 -33.37 52.83
C THR A 725 0.54 -32.38 52.53
N GLY A 726 1.60 -32.32 53.34
CA GLY A 726 2.77 -31.50 53.03
C GLY A 726 3.51 -32.02 51.79
N VAL A 727 4.06 -33.23 51.86
CA VAL A 727 4.70 -33.94 50.72
C VAL A 727 4.05 -35.31 50.52
N GLN A 728 3.64 -35.64 49.30
CA GLN A 728 3.11 -36.95 48.92
C GLN A 728 4.08 -37.69 48.00
N LEU A 729 4.43 -38.93 48.36
CA LEU A 729 5.17 -39.86 47.51
C LEU A 729 4.22 -40.95 46.98
N ALA A 730 4.26 -41.21 45.68
CA ALA A 730 3.47 -42.26 45.05
C ALA A 730 3.98 -43.68 45.38
N ASP A 731 3.16 -44.69 45.06
CA ASP A 731 3.54 -46.10 45.18
C ASP A 731 4.76 -46.40 44.30
N ASN A 732 5.72 -47.16 44.84
CA ASN A 732 6.99 -47.53 44.20
C ASN A 732 7.94 -46.35 43.90
N ALA A 733 7.74 -45.19 44.53
CA ALA A 733 8.74 -44.12 44.45
C ALA A 733 10.09 -44.59 45.00
N VAL A 734 11.16 -44.25 44.27
CA VAL A 734 12.55 -44.47 44.68
C VAL A 734 13.13 -43.10 45.01
N VAL A 735 13.55 -42.89 46.25
CA VAL A 735 14.11 -41.62 46.72
C VAL A 735 15.60 -41.82 47.04
N THR A 736 16.46 -41.12 46.30
CA THR A 736 17.91 -41.10 46.50
C THR A 736 18.42 -39.67 46.68
N GLU A 737 19.40 -39.48 47.57
CA GLU A 737 20.12 -38.21 47.76
C GLU A 737 19.23 -36.96 47.95
N ALA A 738 18.04 -37.10 48.53
CA ALA A 738 17.06 -36.02 48.64
C ALA A 738 16.72 -35.63 50.08
N VAL A 739 16.42 -34.35 50.29
CA VAL A 739 15.90 -33.81 51.56
C VAL A 739 14.41 -33.53 51.40
N LEU A 740 13.57 -34.24 52.15
CA LEU A 740 12.11 -34.08 52.15
C LEU A 740 11.63 -33.36 53.42
N ASN A 741 11.14 -32.14 53.27
CA ASN A 741 10.58 -31.33 54.35
C ASN A 741 9.07 -31.14 54.14
N GLY A 742 8.28 -32.08 54.66
CA GLY A 742 6.83 -32.03 54.64
C GLY A 742 6.22 -31.50 55.94
N SER A 743 5.38 -30.48 55.86
CA SER A 743 4.64 -29.92 57.00
C SER A 743 3.16 -29.77 56.67
N SER A 744 2.29 -30.13 57.60
CA SER A 744 0.86 -29.83 57.48
C SER A 744 0.28 -29.36 58.80
N THR A 745 -0.67 -28.43 58.75
CA THR A 745 -1.34 -27.94 59.97
C THR A 745 -2.41 -28.91 60.46
N SER A 746 -3.19 -29.52 59.55
CA SER A 746 -4.24 -30.50 59.93
C SER A 746 -4.29 -31.80 59.12
N GLY A 747 -3.30 -32.05 58.25
CA GLY A 747 -3.12 -33.32 57.53
C GLY A 747 -1.73 -33.94 57.77
N ASP A 748 -1.31 -34.85 56.89
CA ASP A 748 -0.01 -35.52 57.04
C ASP A 748 1.13 -34.59 56.60
N GLY A 749 2.21 -34.52 57.38
CA GLY A 749 3.42 -33.79 56.95
C GLY A 749 4.03 -34.43 55.70
N VAL A 750 4.27 -35.75 55.75
CA VAL A 750 4.69 -36.57 54.62
C VAL A 750 3.79 -37.80 54.56
N ALA A 751 3.22 -38.08 53.40
CA ALA A 751 2.41 -39.27 53.17
C ALA A 751 3.01 -40.13 52.04
N VAL A 752 2.74 -41.43 52.13
CA VAL A 752 3.22 -42.44 51.18
C VAL A 752 2.05 -43.33 50.80
N THR A 753 1.66 -43.34 49.52
CA THR A 753 0.57 -44.18 49.02
C THR A 753 1.13 -45.49 48.48
N GLY A 754 1.80 -46.30 49.30
CA GLY A 754 2.33 -47.61 48.87
C GLY A 754 3.71 -47.98 49.43
N SER A 755 4.49 -48.73 48.66
CA SER A 755 5.88 -49.10 49.00
C SER A 755 6.84 -48.07 48.45
N VAL A 756 7.70 -47.49 49.28
CA VAL A 756 8.74 -46.55 48.85
C VAL A 756 10.11 -47.11 49.22
N THR A 757 11.07 -46.94 48.32
CA THR A 757 12.47 -47.26 48.60
C THR A 757 13.21 -45.97 48.92
N LEU A 758 13.80 -45.89 50.11
CA LEU A 758 14.72 -44.81 50.48
C LEU A 758 16.13 -45.38 50.42
N ASP A 759 17.00 -44.77 49.63
CA ASP A 759 18.38 -45.20 49.45
C ASP A 759 19.32 -44.00 49.62
N ASP A 760 20.28 -44.13 50.54
CA ASP A 760 21.21 -43.08 51.00
C ASP A 760 22.65 -43.45 50.59
N THR A 761 22.81 -44.12 49.43
CA THR A 761 24.11 -44.62 48.95
C THR A 761 25.01 -43.56 48.32
#